data_AF-A0A7Y5RZ69-F1
#
_entry.id   AF-A0A7Y5RZ69-F1
#
_cell.length_a   1.000
_cell.length_b   1.000
_cell.length_c   1.000
_cell.angle_alpha   90.00
_cell.angle_beta   90.00
_cell.angle_gamma   90.00
#
_symmetry.space_group_name_H-M   'P 1'
#
loop_
_entity.id
_entity.type
_entity.pdbx_description
1 polymer ?
#
loop_
_entity_poly.entity_id
_entity_poly.type
_entity_poly.pdbx_seq_one_letter_code
_entity_poly.pdbx_strand_id
1 'polypeptide(L)'
;MVMLMLFNRSVLSCCSCGLVFGCTLLAAASFANAQATELDWPSQHDFVNYGWSVASIPDVNTNGVGDVAVGAPAWDGVGQDRRRGRVFVFRDPSGASVNPSHTLASPDEVEFGEFGYSVAGIPDVNGDGSGDILVGAPGEPTPPSLVNSGQVHVLSGADGMLIRTIESPNPDIAGRFGHAVASVPDANTDGVNDILVGAPGENSAQGRVYVFSGADGTLIHTITSPNAENDGRFGEAVAGMTDADNDGDPDILIGAPFENPGASPTDAGRAYVFNAVSGALVHTLVAPVEELQSNFGNAVAAVPDADGVAGDEALVGQYLKDAAGPVADAGTAHLFAGSTGNHVRSFVSPNITANGRFGIAVAGIEDIDGDTRGDVIIGATREPFNFLNAVGRVYVFSGDDGAVLTEMASPNAEQNGRFGRSVAALADLNGDGIADMAAGAIWETADDQLSLTGRAYVFLLPDRDGDYVRDAVDNCPTIPNTDQADCNTDGVGDACEADNDSDGVPDGCDNCPNDANSNQADCDTNGVGDACETDTDNDGVPDACDGCPNDPNKIAPGACGCGTADTDTDNDGMPDCNDGCPNDPNKIAPGACGCGTADTDTDNDGMPDCNDGCPNDPNKIAPGACGCGTADTDTDNDGMPDCNDGCPNDPNRIAPGVCGCGTPDTDSDNDGVPDCIDNCVNVPNFDQLDTDNDGQGDACDPDDDNDGVPDATDNCPLHANADQADADGDGIGDACDDDDDNDGVPDNLDQCPNTPSCATNIDANGCPIDSDGDGLFDGCDECPGADDTVDTDGDGVPDCLDACPEDSGKTAPGVCGCNIGDADSDGDGVADCIDNCPGVSNPDQADSDGDGTGDACEQAPPPPPPPPPPGNGDDEPPPSNGDDEPPTPPTPPCGIGACGAGSGFSGVMPLMLLGTLAMRRRLRRRG
;
A
#
# COMPACT_ATOMS: atom_id res chain seq x y z
N MET A 1 8.81 28.37 -36.55
CA MET A 1 9.73 29.53 -36.41
C MET A 1 9.70 29.91 -34.95
N VAL A 2 10.86 30.01 -34.29
CA VAL A 2 10.97 29.88 -32.83
C VAL A 2 10.35 31.06 -32.08
N MET A 3 9.57 30.75 -31.04
CA MET A 3 9.59 31.51 -29.78
C MET A 3 9.32 30.52 -28.63
N LEU A 4 10.08 30.64 -27.55
CA LEU A 4 10.16 29.69 -26.43
C LEU A 4 10.31 30.51 -25.14
N MET A 5 9.77 30.01 -24.02
CA MET A 5 9.94 30.49 -22.63
C MET A 5 9.56 31.95 -22.33
N LEU A 6 8.66 32.13 -21.36
CA LEU A 6 8.97 32.70 -20.04
C LEU A 6 7.69 32.78 -19.18
N PHE A 7 7.51 31.83 -18.27
CA PHE A 7 6.70 32.05 -17.07
C PHE A 7 7.53 32.90 -16.08
N ASN A 8 6.88 33.77 -15.30
CA ASN A 8 7.48 34.29 -14.07
C ASN A 8 6.41 34.74 -13.05
N ARG A 9 6.78 34.66 -11.77
CA ARG A 9 6.00 34.77 -10.54
C ARG A 9 5.13 36.03 -10.45
N SER A 10 3.94 35.90 -9.88
CA SER A 10 3.05 37.01 -9.52
C SER A 10 3.22 37.42 -8.05
N VAL A 11 4.30 38.14 -7.73
CA VAL A 11 4.50 38.70 -6.37
C VAL A 11 3.60 39.91 -6.16
N LEU A 12 2.71 39.84 -5.17
CA LEU A 12 1.68 40.87 -4.92
C LEU A 12 2.24 42.05 -4.12
N SER A 13 2.74 43.09 -4.80
CA SER A 13 3.24 44.30 -4.14
C SER A 13 2.11 45.13 -3.51
N CYS A 14 1.98 45.06 -2.18
CA CYS A 14 1.10 45.93 -1.41
C CYS A 14 1.88 47.10 -0.79
N CYS A 15 1.44 48.34 -1.01
CA CYS A 15 1.99 49.50 -0.29
C CYS A 15 1.00 50.68 -0.15
N SER A 16 1.08 51.38 0.98
CA SER A 16 0.52 52.72 1.24
C SER A 16 -1.00 52.91 1.39
N CYS A 17 -1.54 52.47 2.54
CA CYS A 17 -2.35 53.35 3.41
C CYS A 17 -2.34 52.78 4.84
N GLY A 18 -1.72 53.49 5.79
CA GLY A 18 -1.40 52.93 7.11
C GLY A 18 -2.38 53.27 8.23
N LEU A 19 -2.60 52.32 9.13
CA LEU A 19 -2.93 52.53 10.54
C LEU A 19 -2.40 51.33 11.33
N VAL A 20 -1.73 51.58 12.47
CA VAL A 20 -1.00 50.53 13.20
C VAL A 20 -1.93 49.80 14.16
N PHE A 21 -2.15 48.52 13.89
CA PHE A 21 -2.33 47.45 14.87
C PHE A 21 -1.55 46.25 14.36
N GLY A 22 -0.91 45.49 15.25
CA GLY A 22 -0.10 44.35 14.86
C GLY A 22 -0.96 43.19 14.37
N CYS A 23 -0.80 42.78 13.13
CA CYS A 23 -0.97 41.37 12.79
C CYS A 23 0.34 40.68 13.20
N THR A 24 0.24 39.72 14.11
CA THR A 24 1.05 38.51 13.96
C THR A 24 0.70 37.94 12.59
N LEU A 25 1.70 37.66 11.75
CA LEU A 25 1.48 36.69 10.70
C LEU A 25 1.34 35.35 11.42
N LEU A 26 0.13 34.78 11.40
CA LEU A 26 0.10 33.35 11.11
C LEU A 26 0.61 33.24 9.68
N ALA A 27 1.57 32.35 9.43
CA ALA A 27 1.85 31.93 8.08
C ALA A 27 0.56 31.31 7.53
N ALA A 28 -0.08 31.98 6.58
CA ALA A 28 -0.91 31.27 5.63
C ALA A 28 0.08 30.53 4.73
N ALA A 29 0.50 29.34 5.18
CA ALA A 29 1.40 28.47 4.44
C ALA A 29 0.85 28.31 3.02
N SER A 30 1.69 28.58 2.03
CA SER A 30 1.27 28.65 0.63
C SER A 30 1.30 27.25 0.03
N PHE A 31 0.53 26.31 0.62
CA PHE A 31 0.46 24.90 0.22
C PHE A 31 0.21 24.79 -1.29
N ALA A 32 1.29 24.49 -2.03
CA ALA A 32 1.35 24.50 -3.48
C ALA A 32 2.66 23.81 -3.92
N ASN A 33 2.63 22.63 -4.55
CA ASN A 33 1.48 21.79 -4.87
C ASN A 33 1.98 20.33 -4.94
N ALA A 34 1.25 19.38 -4.38
CA ALA A 34 1.36 17.99 -4.83
C ALA A 34 1.09 17.94 -6.34
N GLN A 35 1.83 17.13 -7.10
CA GLN A 35 1.68 17.11 -8.56
C GLN A 35 0.41 16.34 -8.93
N ALA A 36 -0.67 17.10 -9.10
CA ALA A 36 -1.99 16.57 -9.43
C ALA A 36 -2.07 16.14 -10.90
N THR A 37 -1.88 14.85 -11.16
CA THR A 37 -2.19 14.20 -12.44
C THR A 37 -3.69 14.07 -12.60
N GLU A 38 -4.24 14.56 -13.72
CA GLU A 38 -5.65 14.31 -14.06
C GLU A 38 -5.81 12.97 -14.80
N LEU A 39 -6.71 12.13 -14.27
CA LEU A 39 -7.11 10.88 -14.91
C LEU A 39 -8.20 11.18 -15.96
N ASP A 40 -7.74 11.45 -17.18
CA ASP A 40 -8.51 11.88 -18.35
C ASP A 40 -9.40 10.73 -18.88
N TRP A 41 -10.60 11.02 -19.40
CA TRP A 41 -11.51 9.98 -19.90
C TRP A 41 -12.36 10.43 -21.10
N PRO A 42 -13.03 9.49 -21.83
CA PRO A 42 -13.79 9.82 -23.05
C PRO A 42 -15.07 10.66 -22.81
N SER A 43 -14.90 11.97 -22.61
CA SER A 43 -15.86 12.97 -22.11
C SER A 43 -17.10 13.30 -22.98
N GLN A 44 -17.63 12.34 -23.74
CA GLN A 44 -18.82 12.51 -24.59
C GLN A 44 -20.16 12.19 -23.90
N HIS A 45 -20.17 12.10 -22.55
CA HIS A 45 -21.33 11.66 -21.76
C HIS A 45 -21.58 12.54 -20.52
N ASP A 46 -22.79 13.08 -20.35
CA ASP A 46 -23.20 13.79 -19.13
C ASP A 46 -23.50 12.82 -17.96
N PHE A 47 -23.50 13.34 -16.73
CA PHE A 47 -24.01 12.68 -15.51
C PHE A 47 -23.41 11.31 -15.12
N VAL A 48 -22.23 10.93 -15.64
CA VAL A 48 -21.66 9.60 -15.40
C VAL A 48 -21.13 9.37 -13.98
N ASN A 49 -20.95 10.43 -13.19
CA ASN A 49 -20.32 10.44 -11.85
C ASN A 49 -18.96 9.73 -11.86
N TYR A 50 -18.08 10.08 -12.80
CA TYR A 50 -16.71 9.59 -12.82
C TYR A 50 -15.94 10.05 -11.57
N GLY A 51 -15.15 9.16 -10.97
CA GLY A 51 -14.57 9.40 -9.64
C GLY A 51 -15.56 9.14 -8.50
N TRP A 52 -16.49 8.20 -8.67
CA TRP A 52 -17.44 7.80 -7.62
C TRP A 52 -16.80 6.85 -6.59
N SER A 53 -16.07 5.87 -7.10
CA SER A 53 -15.03 5.12 -6.41
C SER A 53 -13.70 5.40 -7.11
N VAL A 54 -12.62 5.34 -6.35
CA VAL A 54 -11.23 5.32 -6.81
C VAL A 54 -10.53 4.31 -5.91
N ALA A 55 -9.64 3.50 -6.46
CA ALA A 55 -8.86 2.52 -5.71
C ALA A 55 -7.47 2.38 -6.32
N SER A 56 -6.48 2.08 -5.47
CA SER A 56 -5.31 1.35 -5.90
C SER A 56 -5.73 -0.03 -6.42
N ILE A 57 -5.08 -0.49 -7.46
CA ILE A 57 -5.04 -1.90 -7.87
C ILE A 57 -3.57 -2.30 -7.94
N PRO A 58 -3.23 -3.60 -7.80
CA PRO A 58 -1.83 -4.02 -7.98
C PRO A 58 -1.32 -3.64 -9.37
N ASP A 59 -0.01 -3.67 -9.56
CA ASP A 59 0.59 -3.52 -10.88
C ASP A 59 0.01 -4.56 -11.86
N VAL A 60 -0.78 -4.09 -12.82
CA VAL A 60 -1.41 -4.95 -13.83
C VAL A 60 -0.59 -5.00 -15.14
N ASN A 61 0.69 -4.61 -15.06
CA ASN A 61 1.62 -4.60 -16.19
C ASN A 61 3.04 -5.07 -15.87
N THR A 62 3.34 -5.47 -14.64
CA THR A 62 4.55 -6.16 -14.17
C THR A 62 5.84 -5.35 -14.37
N ASN A 63 5.77 -4.05 -14.11
CA ASN A 63 6.89 -3.10 -14.22
C ASN A 63 7.42 -2.57 -12.86
N GLY A 64 6.71 -2.83 -11.75
CA GLY A 64 7.03 -2.39 -10.40
C GLY A 64 6.33 -1.11 -9.93
N VAL A 65 5.30 -0.62 -10.64
CA VAL A 65 4.56 0.61 -10.33
C VAL A 65 3.07 0.31 -10.16
N GLY A 66 2.45 0.88 -9.13
CA GLY A 66 1.02 0.69 -8.85
C GLY A 66 0.10 1.25 -9.94
N ASP A 67 -1.05 0.61 -10.14
CA ASP A 67 -2.04 1.03 -11.13
C ASP A 67 -3.32 1.55 -10.44
N VAL A 68 -4.14 2.34 -11.17
CA VAL A 68 -5.29 3.04 -10.57
C VAL A 68 -6.59 2.74 -11.30
N ALA A 69 -7.64 2.38 -10.55
CA ALA A 69 -8.97 2.12 -11.08
C ALA A 69 -10.00 3.16 -10.63
N VAL A 70 -10.80 3.69 -11.58
CA VAL A 70 -11.80 4.74 -11.33
C VAL A 70 -13.20 4.32 -11.77
N GLY A 71 -14.15 4.32 -10.83
CA GLY A 71 -15.56 3.98 -11.07
C GLY A 71 -16.42 5.13 -11.58
N ALA A 72 -17.30 4.82 -12.53
CA ALA A 72 -18.30 5.73 -13.13
C ALA A 72 -19.68 5.04 -13.27
N PRO A 73 -20.38 4.75 -12.16
CA PRO A 73 -21.55 3.85 -12.15
C PRO A 73 -22.79 4.39 -12.89
N ALA A 74 -22.80 5.67 -13.28
CA ALA A 74 -23.90 6.27 -14.05
C ALA A 74 -23.60 6.45 -15.55
N TRP A 75 -22.60 5.74 -16.09
CA TRP A 75 -22.25 5.76 -17.52
C TRP A 75 -23.46 5.52 -18.46
N ASP A 76 -23.39 6.09 -19.69
CA ASP A 76 -24.46 6.15 -20.72
C ASP A 76 -25.66 7.09 -20.35
N GLY A 77 -25.35 8.32 -19.93
CA GLY A 77 -26.22 9.19 -19.11
C GLY A 77 -27.17 10.22 -19.74
N VAL A 78 -27.41 10.29 -21.06
CA VAL A 78 -28.45 11.21 -21.62
C VAL A 78 -29.34 10.59 -22.71
N GLY A 79 -30.57 10.24 -22.32
CA GLY A 79 -31.68 10.05 -23.27
C GLY A 79 -32.46 8.75 -23.11
N GLN A 80 -33.17 8.60 -21.99
CA GLN A 80 -33.77 7.35 -21.48
C GLN A 80 -32.77 6.46 -20.74
N ASP A 81 -32.16 7.02 -19.70
CA ASP A 81 -31.89 6.37 -18.42
C ASP A 81 -31.24 4.96 -18.49
N ARG A 82 -29.95 4.86 -18.86
CA ARG A 82 -29.22 3.58 -18.94
C ARG A 82 -27.94 3.54 -18.12
N ARG A 83 -28.05 3.66 -16.78
CA ARG A 83 -26.91 3.55 -15.85
C ARG A 83 -26.30 2.14 -15.85
N ARG A 84 -25.48 1.81 -16.84
CA ARG A 84 -24.76 0.54 -16.85
C ARG A 84 -23.58 0.56 -15.90
N GLY A 85 -22.86 1.68 -15.93
CA GLY A 85 -21.62 1.84 -15.20
C GLY A 85 -20.39 1.39 -16.00
N ARG A 86 -19.21 1.83 -15.55
CA ARG A 86 -17.89 1.55 -16.12
C ARG A 86 -16.83 1.67 -15.04
N VAL A 87 -15.71 0.98 -15.25
CA VAL A 87 -14.45 1.22 -14.55
C VAL A 87 -13.38 1.57 -15.57
N PHE A 88 -12.56 2.56 -15.28
CA PHE A 88 -11.43 3.01 -16.10
C PHE A 88 -10.14 2.66 -15.39
N VAL A 89 -9.26 1.92 -16.07
CA VAL A 89 -7.96 1.50 -15.53
C VAL A 89 -6.88 2.38 -16.13
N PHE A 90 -6.01 2.92 -15.28
CA PHE A 90 -4.90 3.79 -15.64
C PHE A 90 -3.61 3.09 -15.24
N ARG A 91 -2.70 2.94 -16.22
CA ARG A 91 -1.38 2.39 -15.98
C ARG A 91 -0.35 3.49 -15.80
N ASP A 92 0.57 3.30 -14.85
CA ASP A 92 1.70 4.20 -14.52
C ASP A 92 1.31 5.71 -14.39
N PRO A 93 0.33 6.12 -13.54
CA PRO A 93 -0.29 7.45 -13.66
C PRO A 93 0.53 8.65 -13.08
N SER A 94 1.84 8.66 -13.26
CA SER A 94 2.74 9.76 -12.84
C SER A 94 2.87 10.93 -13.84
N GLY A 95 2.21 10.84 -15.00
CA GLY A 95 2.23 11.89 -16.03
C GLY A 95 1.05 12.87 -15.96
N ALA A 96 1.30 14.19 -16.02
CA ALA A 96 0.35 15.28 -15.73
C ALA A 96 -1.11 15.20 -16.28
N SER A 97 -1.38 14.48 -17.38
CA SER A 97 -2.69 13.84 -17.57
C SER A 97 -2.55 12.51 -18.32
N VAL A 98 -3.28 11.48 -17.87
CA VAL A 98 -3.18 10.10 -18.38
C VAL A 98 -4.52 9.63 -18.90
N ASN A 99 -4.52 8.88 -20.01
CA ASN A 99 -5.72 8.26 -20.59
C ASN A 99 -5.78 6.80 -20.14
N PRO A 100 -6.98 6.20 -20.00
CA PRO A 100 -7.11 4.83 -19.53
C PRO A 100 -6.45 3.83 -20.49
N SER A 101 -5.77 2.83 -19.94
CA SER A 101 -5.27 1.66 -20.68
C SER A 101 -6.44 0.76 -21.08
N HIS A 102 -7.36 0.51 -20.14
CA HIS A 102 -8.54 -0.34 -20.31
C HIS A 102 -9.82 0.34 -19.81
N THR A 103 -10.97 -0.11 -20.30
CA THR A 103 -12.29 0.36 -19.87
C THR A 103 -13.20 -0.85 -19.70
N LEU A 104 -13.46 -1.20 -18.45
CA LEU A 104 -14.22 -2.38 -18.05
C LEU A 104 -15.73 -2.09 -18.00
N ALA A 105 -16.54 -3.12 -18.26
CA ALA A 105 -18.00 -3.08 -18.23
C ALA A 105 -18.54 -4.42 -17.70
N SER A 106 -19.76 -4.44 -17.16
CA SER A 106 -20.40 -5.70 -16.79
C SER A 106 -20.68 -6.57 -18.03
N PRO A 107 -20.54 -7.91 -17.94
CA PRO A 107 -20.64 -8.80 -19.11
C PRO A 107 -21.96 -8.71 -19.88
N ASP A 108 -23.08 -8.48 -19.17
CA ASP A 108 -24.43 -8.39 -19.74
C ASP A 108 -24.88 -6.94 -20.02
N GLU A 109 -24.05 -5.92 -19.73
CA GLU A 109 -24.33 -4.49 -20.00
C GLU A 109 -25.70 -4.03 -19.44
N VAL A 110 -25.97 -4.35 -18.17
CA VAL A 110 -27.30 -4.28 -17.55
C VAL A 110 -27.79 -2.84 -17.37
N GLU A 111 -29.01 -2.57 -17.81
CA GLU A 111 -29.67 -1.28 -17.61
C GLU A 111 -29.98 -1.07 -16.12
N PHE A 112 -29.37 -0.05 -15.50
CA PHE A 112 -29.35 0.22 -14.05
C PHE A 112 -28.47 -0.73 -13.21
N GLY A 113 -27.47 -1.39 -13.79
CA GLY A 113 -26.54 -2.24 -13.04
C GLY A 113 -25.63 -1.50 -12.05
N GLU A 114 -25.30 -0.24 -12.34
CA GLU A 114 -24.39 0.60 -11.53
C GLU A 114 -22.97 -0.01 -11.38
N PHE A 115 -22.45 -0.73 -12.39
CA PHE A 115 -21.11 -1.32 -12.41
C PHE A 115 -20.01 -0.27 -12.16
N GLY A 116 -19.09 -0.56 -11.23
CA GLY A 116 -18.12 0.43 -10.74
C GLY A 116 -18.70 1.36 -9.67
N TYR A 117 -19.67 0.88 -8.89
CA TYR A 117 -20.16 1.58 -7.70
C TYR A 117 -19.16 1.50 -6.54
N SER A 118 -18.54 0.34 -6.40
CA SER A 118 -17.34 0.09 -5.60
C SER A 118 -16.32 -0.62 -6.48
N VAL A 119 -15.05 -0.34 -6.24
CA VAL A 119 -13.91 -0.97 -6.93
C VAL A 119 -12.82 -1.17 -5.88
N ALA A 120 -12.14 -2.30 -5.93
CA ALA A 120 -10.93 -2.58 -5.16
C ALA A 120 -9.96 -3.40 -6.02
N GLY A 121 -8.66 -3.26 -5.75
CA GLY A 121 -7.70 -4.27 -6.15
C GLY A 121 -7.84 -5.54 -5.31
N ILE A 122 -7.35 -6.63 -5.86
CA ILE A 122 -7.03 -7.89 -5.18
C ILE A 122 -5.75 -8.43 -5.85
N PRO A 123 -4.88 -9.18 -5.16
CA PRO A 123 -3.78 -9.92 -5.79
C PRO A 123 -4.25 -10.85 -6.92
N ASP A 124 -3.31 -11.50 -7.60
CA ASP A 124 -3.63 -12.42 -8.70
C ASP A 124 -4.45 -13.61 -8.16
N VAL A 125 -5.71 -13.72 -8.57
CA VAL A 125 -6.60 -14.84 -8.19
C VAL A 125 -6.84 -15.82 -9.33
N ASN A 126 -6.02 -15.76 -10.38
CA ASN A 126 -6.16 -16.56 -11.59
C ASN A 126 -4.86 -17.21 -12.10
N GLY A 127 -3.70 -16.79 -11.62
CA GLY A 127 -2.38 -17.33 -11.93
C GLY A 127 -1.75 -16.76 -13.22
N ASP A 128 -2.12 -15.55 -13.65
CA ASP A 128 -1.57 -14.90 -14.85
C ASP A 128 -0.29 -14.07 -14.60
N GLY A 129 0.04 -13.83 -13.32
CA GLY A 129 1.17 -13.00 -12.87
C GLY A 129 0.84 -11.52 -12.68
N SER A 130 -0.43 -11.13 -12.82
CA SER A 130 -0.92 -9.75 -12.66
C SER A 130 -2.04 -9.71 -11.63
N GLY A 131 -2.09 -8.68 -10.78
CA GLY A 131 -3.19 -8.54 -9.82
C GLY A 131 -4.54 -8.22 -10.48
N ASP A 132 -5.63 -8.58 -9.81
CA ASP A 132 -6.97 -8.55 -10.37
C ASP A 132 -7.86 -7.43 -9.79
N ILE A 133 -9.04 -7.25 -10.40
CA ILE A 133 -9.91 -6.09 -10.13
C ILE A 133 -11.31 -6.55 -9.70
N LEU A 134 -11.67 -6.22 -8.46
CA LEU A 134 -13.01 -6.43 -7.90
C LEU A 134 -13.91 -5.24 -8.28
N VAL A 135 -15.06 -5.52 -8.90
CA VAL A 135 -16.03 -4.48 -9.28
C VAL A 135 -17.44 -4.80 -8.78
N GLY A 136 -17.96 -3.92 -7.91
CA GLY A 136 -19.34 -3.97 -7.43
C GLY A 136 -20.35 -3.40 -8.44
N ALA A 137 -21.43 -4.15 -8.65
CA ALA A 137 -22.57 -3.80 -9.50
C ALA A 137 -23.90 -3.98 -8.72
N PRO A 138 -24.18 -3.14 -7.69
CA PRO A 138 -25.27 -3.35 -6.74
C PRO A 138 -26.68 -3.08 -7.30
N GLY A 139 -26.78 -2.73 -8.58
CA GLY A 139 -28.03 -2.66 -9.32
C GLY A 139 -28.38 -3.93 -10.11
N GLU A 140 -27.41 -4.81 -10.40
CA GLU A 140 -27.62 -5.96 -11.28
C GLU A 140 -28.51 -7.05 -10.62
N PRO A 141 -29.52 -7.61 -11.33
CA PRO A 141 -30.58 -8.39 -10.69
C PRO A 141 -30.39 -9.91 -10.80
N THR A 142 -30.30 -10.57 -9.63
CA THR A 142 -29.94 -11.98 -9.44
C THR A 142 -31.02 -12.74 -8.65
N PRO A 143 -31.84 -13.59 -9.30
CA PRO A 143 -32.11 -13.63 -10.74
C PRO A 143 -32.88 -12.35 -11.19
N PRO A 144 -33.10 -12.11 -12.51
CA PRO A 144 -33.67 -10.87 -13.05
C PRO A 144 -35.06 -10.40 -12.56
N SER A 145 -35.71 -11.12 -11.64
CA SER A 145 -36.90 -10.68 -10.91
C SER A 145 -36.61 -9.91 -9.62
N LEU A 146 -35.39 -10.00 -9.07
CA LEU A 146 -34.96 -9.32 -7.86
C LEU A 146 -34.16 -8.08 -8.26
N VAL A 147 -34.86 -6.98 -8.51
CA VAL A 147 -34.23 -5.71 -8.88
C VAL A 147 -33.29 -5.22 -7.77
N ASN A 148 -32.08 -4.82 -8.14
CA ASN A 148 -31.05 -4.32 -7.23
C ASN A 148 -30.67 -5.33 -6.12
N SER A 149 -30.72 -6.64 -6.37
CA SER A 149 -30.14 -7.62 -5.44
C SER A 149 -28.61 -7.55 -5.43
N GLY A 150 -27.99 -7.34 -6.60
CA GLY A 150 -26.56 -7.03 -6.76
C GLY A 150 -25.70 -8.21 -7.23
N GLN A 151 -24.56 -7.86 -7.82
CA GLN A 151 -23.46 -8.75 -8.22
C GLN A 151 -22.11 -8.11 -7.94
N VAL A 152 -21.07 -8.93 -7.87
CA VAL A 152 -19.66 -8.52 -7.95
C VAL A 152 -19.02 -9.27 -9.12
N HIS A 153 -18.15 -8.61 -9.86
CA HIS A 153 -17.36 -9.22 -10.92
C HIS A 153 -15.88 -9.12 -10.58
N VAL A 154 -15.15 -10.21 -10.81
CA VAL A 154 -13.68 -10.27 -10.74
C VAL A 154 -13.18 -10.28 -12.19
N LEU A 155 -12.31 -9.34 -12.53
CA LEU A 155 -11.76 -9.20 -13.89
C LEU A 155 -10.23 -9.20 -13.84
N SER A 156 -9.59 -9.84 -14.83
CA SER A 156 -8.13 -9.88 -14.94
C SER A 156 -7.59 -8.46 -15.09
N GLY A 157 -6.57 -8.12 -14.30
CA GLY A 157 -5.86 -6.86 -14.47
C GLY A 157 -5.14 -6.76 -15.81
N ALA A 158 -4.61 -7.88 -16.30
CA ALA A 158 -3.74 -7.96 -17.47
C ALA A 158 -4.44 -7.47 -18.75
N ASP A 159 -5.67 -7.93 -19.00
CA ASP A 159 -6.43 -7.63 -20.23
C ASP A 159 -7.89 -7.17 -20.03
N GLY A 160 -8.41 -7.21 -18.79
CA GLY A 160 -9.79 -6.82 -18.46
C GLY A 160 -10.86 -7.88 -18.73
N MET A 161 -10.49 -9.14 -19.00
CA MET A 161 -11.44 -10.25 -19.16
C MET A 161 -12.11 -10.65 -17.84
N LEU A 162 -13.34 -11.17 -17.91
CA LEU A 162 -14.05 -11.69 -16.74
C LEU A 162 -13.42 -13.02 -16.28
N ILE A 163 -12.97 -13.08 -15.03
CA ILE A 163 -12.56 -14.31 -14.34
C ILE A 163 -13.81 -15.00 -13.78
N ARG A 164 -14.53 -14.33 -12.86
CA ARG A 164 -15.76 -14.86 -12.24
C ARG A 164 -16.77 -13.76 -11.91
N THR A 165 -18.06 -14.13 -11.85
CA THR A 165 -19.12 -13.28 -11.29
C THR A 165 -19.63 -13.94 -10.02
N ILE A 166 -19.65 -13.19 -8.93
CA ILE A 166 -20.12 -13.62 -7.61
C ILE A 166 -21.52 -13.03 -7.38
N GLU A 167 -22.45 -13.87 -6.93
CA GLU A 167 -23.83 -13.50 -6.62
C GLU A 167 -24.10 -13.68 -5.13
N SER A 168 -25.07 -12.92 -4.58
CA SER A 168 -25.50 -13.13 -3.20
C SER A 168 -26.01 -14.56 -2.97
N PRO A 169 -25.57 -15.25 -1.90
CA PRO A 169 -26.14 -16.54 -1.49
C PRO A 169 -27.60 -16.44 -1.02
N ASN A 170 -28.08 -15.25 -0.64
CA ASN A 170 -29.43 -15.00 -0.12
C ASN A 170 -30.06 -13.76 -0.78
N PRO A 171 -30.20 -13.72 -2.12
CA PRO A 171 -30.49 -12.47 -2.83
C PRO A 171 -31.87 -11.93 -2.44
N ASP A 172 -31.91 -10.68 -2.01
CA ASP A 172 -33.12 -9.95 -1.62
C ASP A 172 -33.43 -8.82 -2.62
N ILE A 173 -34.69 -8.40 -2.69
CA ILE A 173 -35.06 -7.24 -3.52
C ILE A 173 -34.49 -5.96 -2.90
N ALA A 174 -33.71 -5.21 -3.69
CA ALA A 174 -32.86 -4.12 -3.19
C ALA A 174 -31.81 -4.54 -2.15
N GLY A 175 -31.33 -5.80 -2.17
CA GLY A 175 -30.24 -6.30 -1.33
C GLY A 175 -28.92 -5.53 -1.49
N ARG A 176 -28.62 -5.07 -2.72
CA ARG A 176 -27.42 -4.31 -3.09
C ARG A 176 -26.10 -4.98 -2.70
N PHE A 177 -26.00 -6.29 -2.89
CA PHE A 177 -24.74 -7.04 -2.88
C PHE A 177 -23.72 -6.40 -3.84
N GLY A 178 -22.46 -6.27 -3.42
CA GLY A 178 -21.48 -5.44 -4.14
C GLY A 178 -21.68 -3.94 -3.94
N HIS A 179 -22.20 -3.51 -2.78
CA HIS A 179 -22.27 -2.10 -2.40
C HIS A 179 -20.90 -1.50 -2.07
N ALA A 180 -20.12 -2.32 -1.38
CA ALA A 180 -18.73 -2.12 -1.04
C ALA A 180 -18.05 -3.48 -1.28
N VAL A 181 -16.81 -3.42 -1.76
CA VAL A 181 -15.95 -4.59 -1.96
C VAL A 181 -14.56 -4.24 -1.45
N ALA A 182 -13.84 -5.21 -0.91
CA ALA A 182 -12.44 -5.11 -0.54
C ALA A 182 -11.76 -6.46 -0.75
N SER A 183 -10.43 -6.43 -0.94
CA SER A 183 -9.61 -7.59 -0.63
C SER A 183 -9.53 -7.77 0.89
N VAL A 184 -9.34 -9.02 1.31
CA VAL A 184 -8.83 -9.43 2.62
C VAL A 184 -7.51 -10.17 2.34
N PRO A 185 -6.58 -10.33 3.31
CA PRO A 185 -5.65 -11.46 3.26
C PRO A 185 -6.41 -12.80 3.25
N ASP A 186 -5.72 -13.87 2.91
CA ASP A 186 -6.30 -15.22 2.80
C ASP A 186 -6.97 -15.65 4.11
N ALA A 187 -8.30 -15.81 4.10
CA ALA A 187 -9.09 -16.18 5.27
C ALA A 187 -9.62 -17.63 5.21
N ASN A 188 -9.10 -18.46 4.29
CA ASN A 188 -9.35 -19.90 4.29
C ASN A 188 -8.09 -20.76 4.11
N THR A 189 -6.90 -20.14 4.22
CA THR A 189 -5.57 -20.73 4.07
C THR A 189 -5.44 -21.55 2.77
N ASP A 190 -5.81 -20.95 1.63
CA ASP A 190 -5.61 -21.54 0.27
C ASP A 190 -4.49 -20.88 -0.57
N GLY A 191 -3.77 -19.91 0.00
CA GLY A 191 -2.70 -19.17 -0.64
C GLY A 191 -3.15 -17.95 -1.44
N VAL A 192 -4.47 -17.67 -1.53
CA VAL A 192 -5.03 -16.58 -2.32
C VAL A 192 -5.85 -15.63 -1.48
N ASN A 193 -5.59 -14.33 -1.61
CA ASN A 193 -6.34 -13.26 -0.96
C ASN A 193 -7.85 -13.33 -1.24
N ASP A 194 -8.64 -12.89 -0.24
CA ASP A 194 -10.08 -13.13 -0.19
C ASP A 194 -10.97 -11.95 -0.57
N ILE A 195 -12.22 -12.27 -0.93
CA ILE A 195 -13.18 -11.30 -1.48
C ILE A 195 -14.26 -10.95 -0.45
N LEU A 196 -14.18 -9.75 0.12
CA LEU A 196 -15.15 -9.20 1.05
C LEU A 196 -16.26 -8.43 0.32
N VAL A 197 -17.53 -8.77 0.56
CA VAL A 197 -18.68 -8.15 -0.12
C VAL A 197 -19.75 -7.64 0.84
N GLY A 198 -20.01 -6.33 0.80
CA GLY A 198 -21.13 -5.68 1.50
C GLY A 198 -22.47 -5.79 0.76
N ALA A 199 -23.52 -6.20 1.48
CA ALA A 199 -24.90 -6.29 1.00
C ALA A 199 -25.90 -5.59 1.97
N PRO A 200 -25.79 -4.25 2.14
CA PRO A 200 -26.45 -3.51 3.22
C PRO A 200 -27.98 -3.39 3.08
N GLY A 201 -28.56 -3.76 1.94
CA GLY A 201 -30.01 -3.76 1.74
C GLY A 201 -30.70 -5.06 2.12
N GLU A 202 -29.97 -6.16 2.29
CA GLU A 202 -30.56 -7.49 2.50
C GLU A 202 -31.31 -7.61 3.83
N ASN A 203 -32.31 -8.48 3.85
CA ASN A 203 -33.08 -8.84 5.04
C ASN A 203 -33.77 -7.60 5.67
N SER A 204 -34.50 -6.85 4.85
CA SER A 204 -35.11 -5.56 5.22
C SER A 204 -34.10 -4.50 5.69
N ALA A 205 -33.00 -4.37 4.93
CA ALA A 205 -31.89 -3.45 5.21
C ALA A 205 -31.29 -3.58 6.62
N GLN A 206 -31.37 -4.77 7.22
CA GLN A 206 -30.47 -5.16 8.31
C GLN A 206 -29.03 -5.20 7.79
N GLY A 207 -28.86 -5.69 6.56
CA GLY A 207 -27.57 -5.81 5.90
C GLY A 207 -26.84 -7.11 6.26
N ARG A 208 -25.88 -7.46 5.40
CA ARG A 208 -25.01 -8.64 5.50
C ARG A 208 -23.65 -8.31 4.90
N VAL A 209 -22.64 -9.06 5.34
CA VAL A 209 -21.34 -9.13 4.67
C VAL A 209 -21.01 -10.59 4.39
N TYR A 210 -20.32 -10.84 3.30
CA TYR A 210 -19.95 -12.17 2.83
C TYR A 210 -18.44 -12.19 2.54
N VAL A 211 -17.78 -13.31 2.85
CA VAL A 211 -16.37 -13.59 2.49
C VAL A 211 -16.36 -14.79 1.55
N PHE A 212 -15.62 -14.69 0.45
CA PHE A 212 -15.49 -15.74 -0.56
C PHE A 212 -14.03 -15.97 -0.95
N SER A 213 -13.65 -17.23 -1.17
CA SER A 213 -12.33 -17.64 -1.68
C SER A 213 -11.97 -16.82 -2.92
N GLY A 214 -10.79 -16.20 -2.95
CA GLY A 214 -10.25 -15.60 -4.17
C GLY A 214 -10.10 -16.63 -5.29
N ALA A 215 -9.48 -17.76 -4.94
CA ALA A 215 -9.09 -18.85 -5.85
C ALA A 215 -10.28 -19.47 -6.60
N ASP A 216 -11.41 -19.73 -5.93
CA ASP A 216 -12.57 -20.40 -6.57
C ASP A 216 -13.91 -19.65 -6.49
N GLY A 217 -14.05 -18.67 -5.59
CA GLY A 217 -15.28 -17.91 -5.36
C GLY A 217 -16.34 -18.66 -4.54
N THR A 218 -15.98 -19.74 -3.84
CA THR A 218 -16.86 -20.39 -2.86
C THR A 218 -17.08 -19.49 -1.64
N LEU A 219 -18.24 -19.69 -1.00
CA LEU A 219 -18.63 -18.93 0.19
C LEU A 219 -17.96 -19.51 1.44
N ILE A 220 -17.05 -18.74 2.03
CA ILE A 220 -16.41 -19.06 3.31
C ILE A 220 -17.37 -18.64 4.43
N HIS A 221 -17.69 -17.34 4.52
CA HIS A 221 -18.49 -16.79 5.62
C HIS A 221 -19.70 -15.97 5.19
N THR A 222 -20.74 -16.00 6.02
CA THR A 222 -21.87 -15.05 5.98
C THR A 222 -21.95 -14.33 7.32
N ILE A 223 -21.34 -13.15 7.39
CA ILE A 223 -21.30 -12.31 8.58
C ILE A 223 -22.61 -11.51 8.71
N THR A 224 -23.12 -11.42 9.94
CA THR A 224 -24.34 -10.67 10.28
C THR A 224 -24.14 -9.85 11.54
N SER A 225 -24.66 -8.61 11.56
CA SER A 225 -24.54 -7.74 12.74
C SER A 225 -24.95 -8.43 14.05
N PRO A 226 -24.11 -8.37 15.11
CA PRO A 226 -24.46 -8.77 16.46
C PRO A 226 -25.67 -7.99 17.02
N ASN A 227 -25.97 -6.82 16.46
CA ASN A 227 -27.09 -5.94 16.82
C ASN A 227 -28.00 -5.68 15.59
N ALA A 228 -28.25 -6.71 14.77
CA ALA A 228 -29.03 -6.58 13.53
C ALA A 228 -30.40 -5.89 13.72
N GLU A 229 -30.52 -4.69 13.15
CA GLU A 229 -31.70 -3.83 13.21
C GLU A 229 -32.21 -3.49 11.82
N ASN A 230 -33.54 -3.46 11.62
CA ASN A 230 -34.13 -3.05 10.34
C ASN A 230 -33.65 -1.65 9.96
N ASP A 231 -33.31 -1.45 8.68
CA ASP A 231 -32.72 -0.23 8.14
C ASP A 231 -31.32 0.13 8.71
N GLY A 232 -30.69 -0.73 9.52
CA GLY A 232 -29.35 -0.52 10.13
C GLY A 232 -28.17 -0.52 9.15
N ARG A 233 -28.30 -1.23 8.03
CA ARG A 233 -27.37 -1.29 6.89
C ARG A 233 -25.95 -1.72 7.24
N PHE A 234 -25.82 -2.84 7.95
CA PHE A 234 -24.54 -3.54 8.15
C PHE A 234 -23.92 -3.94 6.80
N GLY A 235 -22.63 -3.63 6.60
CA GLY A 235 -21.97 -3.79 5.30
C GLY A 235 -22.15 -2.59 4.36
N GLU A 236 -22.39 -1.38 4.89
CA GLU A 236 -22.44 -0.16 4.05
C GLU A 236 -21.07 0.15 3.43
N ALA A 237 -20.04 0.00 4.24
CA ALA A 237 -18.63 0.05 3.87
C ALA A 237 -17.94 -1.13 4.53
N VAL A 238 -16.90 -1.66 3.87
CA VAL A 238 -16.09 -2.79 4.34
C VAL A 238 -14.64 -2.52 3.99
N ALA A 239 -13.72 -3.06 4.79
CA ALA A 239 -12.29 -3.15 4.51
C ALA A 239 -11.76 -4.48 5.07
N GLY A 240 -10.80 -5.09 4.38
CA GLY A 240 -9.90 -6.06 5.01
C GLY A 240 -8.88 -5.35 5.90
N MET A 241 -8.29 -6.09 6.82
CA MET A 241 -7.20 -5.69 7.70
C MET A 241 -6.17 -6.84 7.71
N THR A 242 -4.90 -6.52 7.85
CA THR A 242 -3.78 -7.49 7.79
C THR A 242 -3.87 -8.49 8.94
N ASP A 243 -3.94 -7.95 10.15
CA ASP A 243 -4.30 -8.56 11.44
C ASP A 243 -4.68 -7.35 12.32
N ALA A 244 -5.78 -7.39 13.08
CA ALA A 244 -6.14 -6.28 13.96
C ALA A 244 -5.75 -6.51 15.42
N ASP A 245 -5.80 -7.74 15.96
CA ASP A 245 -5.56 -8.00 17.39
C ASP A 245 -4.33 -8.85 17.75
N ASN A 246 -3.49 -9.14 16.76
CA ASN A 246 -2.26 -9.94 16.82
C ASN A 246 -2.53 -11.40 17.19
N ASP A 247 -3.59 -11.99 16.62
CA ASP A 247 -3.89 -13.42 16.75
C ASP A 247 -3.34 -14.27 15.57
N GLY A 248 -2.87 -13.62 14.51
CA GLY A 248 -2.29 -14.23 13.30
C GLY A 248 -3.29 -14.51 12.18
N ASP A 249 -4.60 -14.42 12.43
CA ASP A 249 -5.63 -14.49 11.39
C ASP A 249 -5.91 -13.07 10.83
N PRO A 250 -6.18 -12.91 9.54
CA PRO A 250 -6.64 -11.62 9.01
C PRO A 250 -8.00 -11.19 9.55
N ASP A 251 -8.24 -9.88 9.53
CA ASP A 251 -9.42 -9.26 10.15
C ASP A 251 -10.27 -8.48 9.12
N ILE A 252 -11.55 -8.24 9.45
CA ILE A 252 -12.46 -7.48 8.56
C ILE A 252 -13.28 -6.41 9.30
N LEU A 253 -13.13 -5.17 8.84
CA LEU A 253 -13.80 -3.98 9.38
C LEU A 253 -15.09 -3.67 8.61
N ILE A 254 -16.22 -3.62 9.31
CA ILE A 254 -17.56 -3.49 8.72
C ILE A 254 -18.32 -2.30 9.31
N GLY A 255 -18.77 -1.39 8.45
CA GLY A 255 -19.61 -0.23 8.80
C GLY A 255 -21.13 -0.52 8.80
N ALA A 256 -21.84 0.02 9.78
CA ALA A 256 -23.29 -0.10 9.97
C ALA A 256 -23.90 1.26 10.45
N PRO A 257 -24.04 2.26 9.57
CA PRO A 257 -24.20 3.67 9.95
C PRO A 257 -25.55 4.06 10.56
N PHE A 258 -26.53 3.14 10.61
CA PHE A 258 -27.86 3.41 11.16
C PHE A 258 -28.23 2.52 12.36
N GLU A 259 -27.37 1.59 12.78
CA GLU A 259 -27.60 0.77 13.98
C GLU A 259 -27.51 1.57 15.28
N ASN A 260 -28.18 1.08 16.32
CA ASN A 260 -28.42 1.84 17.55
C ASN A 260 -27.59 1.40 18.76
N PRO A 261 -27.49 2.26 19.79
CA PRO A 261 -27.01 1.91 21.13
C PRO A 261 -28.02 1.05 21.91
N GLY A 262 -28.44 -0.06 21.31
CA GLY A 262 -29.46 -0.98 21.84
C GLY A 262 -30.86 -0.35 21.88
N ALA A 263 -31.54 -0.44 23.04
CA ALA A 263 -33.00 -0.39 23.14
C ALA A 263 -33.68 1.00 22.94
N SER A 264 -33.06 1.94 22.21
CA SER A 264 -33.64 3.25 21.88
C SER A 264 -33.29 3.65 20.44
N PRO A 265 -34.28 3.98 19.58
CA PRO A 265 -34.02 4.39 18.20
C PRO A 265 -33.48 5.83 18.13
N THR A 266 -32.34 5.99 17.48
CA THR A 266 -31.43 7.14 17.52
C THR A 266 -30.52 7.28 16.29
N ASP A 267 -30.33 6.20 15.52
CA ASP A 267 -29.51 6.10 14.30
C ASP A 267 -28.07 6.62 14.53
N ALA A 268 -27.42 6.16 15.60
CA ALA A 268 -26.11 6.66 16.00
C ALA A 268 -24.95 6.11 15.13
N GLY A 269 -25.13 4.90 14.61
CA GLY A 269 -24.14 4.19 13.80
C GLY A 269 -23.19 3.31 14.61
N ARG A 270 -22.63 2.31 13.95
CA ARG A 270 -21.68 1.32 14.48
C ARG A 270 -20.64 0.96 13.43
N ALA A 271 -19.49 0.47 13.90
CA ALA A 271 -18.56 -0.32 13.10
C ALA A 271 -18.13 -1.53 13.94
N TYR A 272 -17.63 -2.57 13.27
CA TYR A 272 -17.32 -3.87 13.87
C TYR A 272 -16.07 -4.46 13.24
N VAL A 273 -15.26 -5.14 14.05
CA VAL A 273 -14.06 -5.89 13.63
C VAL A 273 -14.36 -7.38 13.86
N PHE A 274 -14.02 -8.24 12.90
CA PHE A 274 -14.23 -9.69 12.97
C PHE A 274 -13.06 -10.42 12.34
N ASN A 275 -12.37 -11.27 13.11
CA ASN A 275 -11.39 -12.22 12.59
C ASN A 275 -12.05 -13.01 11.43
N ALA A 276 -11.41 -12.95 10.27
CA ALA A 276 -11.97 -13.35 8.97
C ALA A 276 -11.99 -14.87 8.82
N VAL A 277 -10.97 -15.57 9.35
CA VAL A 277 -10.84 -17.04 9.29
C VAL A 277 -11.94 -17.72 10.09
N SER A 278 -12.19 -17.26 11.32
CA SER A 278 -13.21 -17.82 12.21
C SER A 278 -14.61 -17.23 12.01
N GLY A 279 -14.71 -16.03 11.43
CA GLY A 279 -15.93 -15.22 11.38
C GLY A 279 -16.41 -14.73 12.75
N ALA A 280 -15.56 -14.76 13.77
CA ALA A 280 -15.88 -14.36 15.14
C ALA A 280 -15.87 -12.83 15.30
N LEU A 281 -16.73 -12.31 16.18
CA LEU A 281 -16.70 -10.89 16.53
C LEU A 281 -15.52 -10.61 17.46
N VAL A 282 -14.56 -9.84 16.97
CA VAL A 282 -13.44 -9.28 17.74
C VAL A 282 -13.94 -8.04 18.51
N HIS A 283 -14.21 -6.92 17.82
CA HIS A 283 -14.60 -5.65 18.47
C HIS A 283 -15.91 -5.04 17.95
N THR A 284 -16.54 -4.22 18.81
CA THR A 284 -17.68 -3.36 18.47
C THR A 284 -17.32 -1.91 18.73
N LEU A 285 -17.09 -1.14 17.66
CA LEU A 285 -16.63 0.23 17.70
C LEU A 285 -17.81 1.20 17.79
N VAL A 286 -17.65 2.27 18.58
CA VAL A 286 -18.69 3.27 18.84
C VAL A 286 -18.09 4.67 18.86
N ALA A 287 -18.82 5.66 18.33
CA ALA A 287 -18.38 7.06 18.39
C ALA A 287 -18.18 7.52 19.86
N PRO A 288 -17.05 8.17 20.22
CA PRO A 288 -16.78 8.64 21.59
C PRO A 288 -17.82 9.62 22.14
N VAL A 289 -18.56 10.26 21.24
CA VAL A 289 -19.78 11.01 21.53
C VAL A 289 -20.86 10.50 20.57
N GLU A 290 -21.85 9.79 21.11
CA GLU A 290 -22.97 9.29 20.32
C GLU A 290 -23.92 10.44 19.93
N GLU A 291 -24.01 10.70 18.62
CA GLU A 291 -24.84 11.75 18.04
C GLU A 291 -25.87 11.16 17.05
N LEU A 292 -27.09 11.68 17.12
CA LEU A 292 -28.23 11.16 16.36
C LEU A 292 -28.04 11.39 14.86
N GLN A 293 -28.21 10.34 14.06
CA GLN A 293 -28.15 10.39 12.59
C GLN A 293 -26.79 10.88 12.05
N SER A 294 -25.72 10.71 12.83
CA SER A 294 -24.36 11.19 12.53
C SER A 294 -23.59 10.32 11.51
N ASN A 295 -24.11 9.13 11.23
CA ASN A 295 -23.58 8.12 10.30
C ASN A 295 -22.17 7.63 10.65
N PHE A 296 -21.91 7.32 11.92
CA PHE A 296 -20.67 6.65 12.32
C PHE A 296 -20.61 5.26 11.65
N GLY A 297 -19.57 5.00 10.83
CA GLY A 297 -19.47 3.78 10.02
C GLY A 297 -20.04 3.91 8.60
N ASN A 298 -20.13 5.13 8.03
CA ASN A 298 -20.51 5.29 6.61
C ASN A 298 -19.38 4.90 5.64
N ALA A 299 -18.15 4.95 6.13
CA ALA A 299 -16.90 4.68 5.45
C ALA A 299 -15.94 4.16 6.52
N VAL A 300 -15.14 3.16 6.15
CA VAL A 300 -14.16 2.51 7.01
C VAL A 300 -12.90 2.22 6.18
N ALA A 301 -11.75 2.15 6.85
CA ALA A 301 -10.50 1.67 6.29
C ALA A 301 -9.63 1.08 7.41
N ALA A 302 -8.74 0.16 7.05
CA ALA A 302 -7.55 -0.14 7.84
C ALA A 302 -6.57 1.04 7.79
N VAL A 303 -5.66 1.10 8.75
CA VAL A 303 -4.44 1.92 8.77
C VAL A 303 -3.35 1.03 9.38
N PRO A 304 -2.14 0.88 8.81
CA PRO A 304 -1.11 0.02 9.40
C PRO A 304 -0.39 0.73 10.56
N ASP A 305 -0.38 0.15 11.76
CA ASP A 305 0.34 0.63 12.97
C ASP A 305 0.40 2.17 13.13
N ALA A 306 -0.76 2.80 13.26
CA ALA A 306 -0.94 4.23 13.42
C ALA A 306 -0.82 4.71 14.89
N ASP A 307 -0.87 3.82 15.89
CA ASP A 307 -0.69 4.15 17.32
C ASP A 307 0.60 3.62 17.97
N GLY A 308 1.39 2.81 17.26
CA GLY A 308 2.68 2.28 17.73
C GLY A 308 2.56 0.96 18.50
N VAL A 309 1.56 0.17 18.13
CA VAL A 309 1.24 -1.15 18.66
C VAL A 309 0.81 -1.98 17.47
N ALA A 310 1.59 -3.02 17.15
CA ALA A 310 1.40 -3.88 15.99
C ALA A 310 -0.07 -4.29 15.73
N GLY A 311 -0.38 -4.44 14.44
CA GLY A 311 -1.73 -4.65 13.91
C GLY A 311 -2.30 -3.40 13.24
N ASP A 312 -3.38 -3.56 12.48
CA ASP A 312 -4.07 -2.49 11.77
C ASP A 312 -5.09 -1.77 12.68
N GLU A 313 -5.16 -0.45 12.64
CA GLU A 313 -6.26 0.32 13.25
C GLU A 313 -7.49 0.47 12.36
N ALA A 314 -8.63 0.54 13.03
CA ALA A 314 -9.91 0.82 12.38
C ALA A 314 -10.18 2.33 12.29
N LEU A 315 -10.01 2.91 11.10
CA LEU A 315 -10.39 4.29 10.79
C LEU A 315 -11.86 4.36 10.36
N VAL A 316 -12.68 5.11 11.10
CA VAL A 316 -14.14 5.15 10.93
C VAL A 316 -14.67 6.58 10.69
N GLY A 317 -15.37 6.78 9.56
CA GLY A 317 -16.00 8.05 9.20
C GLY A 317 -17.34 8.33 9.91
N GLN A 318 -17.59 9.60 10.27
CA GLN A 318 -18.83 10.09 10.92
C GLN A 318 -19.27 11.45 10.33
N TYR A 319 -19.60 11.48 9.04
CA TYR A 319 -19.69 12.71 8.25
C TYR A 319 -20.85 13.68 8.54
N LEU A 320 -21.84 13.30 9.36
CA LEU A 320 -22.93 14.19 9.78
C LEU A 320 -22.86 14.61 11.26
N LYS A 321 -21.70 14.41 11.92
CA LYS A 321 -21.48 14.93 13.27
C LYS A 321 -21.57 16.46 13.35
N ASP A 322 -22.17 16.97 14.41
CA ASP A 322 -22.12 18.38 14.79
C ASP A 322 -20.80 18.64 15.54
N ALA A 323 -19.74 19.08 14.84
CA ALA A 323 -18.43 19.31 15.45
C ALA A 323 -18.53 20.24 16.67
N ALA A 324 -18.01 19.77 17.82
CA ALA A 324 -18.31 20.20 19.18
C ALA A 324 -18.40 21.73 19.38
N GLY A 325 -19.58 22.29 19.11
CA GLY A 325 -19.74 23.72 18.85
C GLY A 325 -21.02 24.03 18.07
N PRO A 326 -21.10 25.19 17.40
CA PRO A 326 -22.30 25.65 16.70
C PRO A 326 -22.34 25.27 15.20
N VAL A 327 -21.54 24.31 14.75
CA VAL A 327 -21.25 24.07 13.32
C VAL A 327 -21.83 22.73 12.88
N ALA A 328 -23.09 22.76 12.43
CA ALA A 328 -23.86 21.56 12.14
C ALA A 328 -23.44 20.83 10.84
N ASP A 329 -23.58 19.50 10.82
CA ASP A 329 -23.17 18.62 9.71
C ASP A 329 -21.69 18.83 9.26
N ALA A 330 -20.77 19.10 10.21
CA ALA A 330 -19.36 19.34 9.89
C ALA A 330 -18.62 18.04 9.57
N GLY A 331 -18.87 16.99 10.37
CA GLY A 331 -18.21 15.68 10.26
C GLY A 331 -16.89 15.57 11.02
N THR A 332 -16.41 14.33 11.15
CA THR A 332 -15.18 13.90 11.83
C THR A 332 -14.81 12.50 11.32
N ALA A 333 -13.59 12.04 11.58
CA ALA A 333 -13.23 10.62 11.54
C ALA A 333 -12.61 10.21 12.89
N HIS A 334 -12.60 8.91 13.18
CA HIS A 334 -12.11 8.35 14.44
C HIS A 334 -11.20 7.16 14.17
N LEU A 335 -10.01 7.15 14.77
CA LEU A 335 -9.12 5.99 14.83
C LEU A 335 -9.43 5.15 16.07
N PHE A 336 -9.40 3.82 15.93
CA PHE A 336 -9.53 2.88 17.04
C PHE A 336 -8.43 1.82 16.94
N ALA A 337 -7.73 1.59 18.04
CA ALA A 337 -6.68 0.57 18.15
C ALA A 337 -7.25 -0.79 17.75
N GLY A 338 -6.62 -1.48 16.79
CA GLY A 338 -7.05 -2.81 16.35
C GLY A 338 -7.13 -3.76 17.55
N SER A 339 -6.04 -3.84 18.32
CA SER A 339 -5.84 -4.81 19.39
C SER A 339 -6.74 -4.69 20.62
N THR A 340 -7.53 -3.61 20.72
CA THR A 340 -8.42 -3.39 21.87
C THR A 340 -9.78 -2.76 21.56
N GLY A 341 -10.00 -2.29 20.33
CA GLY A 341 -11.19 -1.54 19.92
C GLY A 341 -11.39 -0.22 20.67
N ASN A 342 -10.39 0.24 21.43
CA ASN A 342 -10.44 1.50 22.16
C ASN A 342 -10.29 2.68 21.20
N HIS A 343 -10.91 3.80 21.57
CA HIS A 343 -10.78 5.03 20.79
C HIS A 343 -9.43 5.69 21.03
N VAL A 344 -8.68 5.94 19.95
CA VAL A 344 -7.34 6.56 19.96
C VAL A 344 -7.47 8.06 19.68
N ARG A 345 -7.79 8.43 18.42
CA ARG A 345 -7.72 9.81 17.92
C ARG A 345 -8.99 10.24 17.17
N SER A 346 -9.34 11.53 17.23
CA SER A 346 -10.49 12.09 16.50
C SER A 346 -10.01 13.20 15.55
N PHE A 347 -10.03 12.93 14.25
CA PHE A 347 -9.65 13.90 13.23
C PHE A 347 -10.79 14.85 12.90
N VAL A 348 -10.47 16.13 12.72
CA VAL A 348 -11.41 17.20 12.38
C VAL A 348 -10.80 18.13 11.33
N SER A 349 -11.62 18.62 10.39
CA SER A 349 -11.13 19.56 9.36
C SER A 349 -10.49 20.80 9.99
N PRO A 350 -9.28 21.21 9.56
CA PRO A 350 -8.72 22.53 9.91
C PRO A 350 -9.59 23.70 9.45
N ASN A 351 -10.49 23.47 8.48
CA ASN A 351 -11.36 24.46 7.85
C ASN A 351 -12.83 24.33 8.32
N ILE A 352 -13.12 23.73 9.49
CA ILE A 352 -14.48 23.36 10.00
C ILE A 352 -15.60 24.25 9.45
N THR A 353 -16.35 23.72 8.48
CA THR A 353 -17.52 24.41 7.90
C THR A 353 -18.83 23.67 8.14
N ALA A 354 -19.92 24.43 8.32
CA ALA A 354 -21.25 23.85 8.45
C ALA A 354 -21.64 23.17 7.13
N ASN A 355 -22.14 21.93 7.21
CA ASN A 355 -22.35 21.06 6.04
C ASN A 355 -21.06 20.64 5.30
N GLY A 356 -19.88 20.74 5.91
CA GLY A 356 -18.58 20.41 5.30
C GLY A 356 -18.40 18.93 4.93
N ARG A 357 -18.96 18.02 5.75
CA ARG A 357 -18.94 16.56 5.55
C ARG A 357 -17.54 15.95 5.47
N PHE A 358 -16.67 16.35 6.40
CA PHE A 358 -15.39 15.69 6.66
C PHE A 358 -15.62 14.27 7.18
N GLY A 359 -14.80 13.30 6.76
CA GLY A 359 -14.98 11.89 7.14
C GLY A 359 -16.09 11.17 6.36
N ILE A 360 -16.45 11.65 5.16
CA ILE A 360 -17.42 10.97 4.27
C ILE A 360 -16.79 9.86 3.44
N ALA A 361 -15.48 9.94 3.22
CA ALA A 361 -14.61 8.91 2.70
C ALA A 361 -13.31 8.96 3.51
N VAL A 362 -12.72 7.81 3.76
CA VAL A 362 -11.47 7.62 4.51
C VAL A 362 -10.63 6.54 3.82
N ALA A 363 -9.32 6.62 3.98
CA ALA A 363 -8.37 5.55 3.70
C ALA A 363 -7.20 5.69 4.68
N GLY A 364 -6.63 4.59 5.17
CA GLY A 364 -5.25 4.60 5.63
C GLY A 364 -4.30 4.72 4.45
N ILE A 365 -3.08 5.18 4.72
CA ILE A 365 -1.90 5.15 3.86
C ILE A 365 -0.73 4.69 4.73
N GLU A 366 0.37 4.24 4.13
CA GLU A 366 1.63 4.01 4.82
C GLU A 366 2.21 5.35 5.34
N ASP A 367 3.33 5.31 6.07
CA ASP A 367 4.05 6.50 6.54
C ASP A 367 4.39 7.46 5.38
N ILE A 368 4.05 8.76 5.53
CA ILE A 368 4.42 9.83 4.58
C ILE A 368 5.08 11.06 5.24
N ASP A 369 5.59 10.95 6.47
CA ASP A 369 6.39 12.00 7.13
C ASP A 369 7.61 11.52 7.96
N GLY A 370 7.83 10.20 8.07
CA GLY A 370 9.01 9.58 8.66
C GLY A 370 8.87 9.19 10.14
N ASP A 371 7.66 9.22 10.73
CA ASP A 371 7.41 8.83 12.13
C ASP A 371 7.22 7.30 12.35
N THR A 372 7.36 6.53 11.27
CA THR A 372 7.18 5.07 11.13
C THR A 372 5.79 4.54 11.45
N ARG A 373 4.73 5.36 11.34
CA ARG A 373 3.34 4.98 11.63
C ARG A 373 2.43 5.26 10.43
N GLY A 374 1.32 4.52 10.33
CA GLY A 374 0.39 4.66 9.22
C GLY A 374 -0.49 5.90 9.30
N ASP A 375 -0.64 6.58 8.16
CA ASP A 375 -1.30 7.88 8.05
C ASP A 375 -2.74 7.81 7.55
N VAL A 376 -3.49 8.92 7.69
CA VAL A 376 -4.93 8.94 7.39
C VAL A 376 -5.36 9.97 6.36
N ILE A 377 -5.90 9.49 5.24
CA ILE A 377 -6.49 10.30 4.16
C ILE A 377 -7.99 10.48 4.41
N ILE A 378 -8.46 11.73 4.52
CA ILE A 378 -9.87 12.03 4.86
C ILE A 378 -10.52 13.00 3.87
N GLY A 379 -11.60 12.56 3.25
CA GLY A 379 -12.42 13.33 2.31
C GLY A 379 -13.45 14.25 2.97
N ALA A 380 -13.62 15.46 2.42
CA ALA A 380 -14.48 16.51 2.95
C ALA A 380 -15.32 17.20 1.84
N THR A 381 -16.21 16.42 1.19
CA THR A 381 -16.92 16.75 -0.08
C THR A 381 -17.64 18.10 -0.22
N ARG A 382 -17.83 18.88 0.84
CA ARG A 382 -18.66 20.09 0.78
C ARG A 382 -18.03 21.34 1.40
N GLU A 383 -16.76 21.28 1.74
CA GLU A 383 -16.02 22.45 2.20
C GLU A 383 -15.80 23.48 1.07
N PRO A 384 -15.66 24.78 1.42
CA PRO A 384 -15.40 25.85 0.46
C PRO A 384 -13.91 25.98 0.14
N PHE A 385 -13.61 26.34 -1.11
CA PHE A 385 -12.26 26.68 -1.57
C PHE A 385 -12.34 27.88 -2.53
N ASN A 386 -11.39 28.82 -2.46
CA ASN A 386 -11.32 30.02 -3.31
C ASN A 386 -12.67 30.77 -3.54
N PHE A 387 -13.43 30.96 -2.46
CA PHE A 387 -14.78 31.57 -2.41
C PHE A 387 -15.90 30.80 -3.13
N LEU A 388 -15.61 29.65 -3.73
CA LEU A 388 -16.59 28.68 -4.20
C LEU A 388 -17.11 27.86 -3.01
N ASN A 389 -18.33 27.33 -3.13
CA ASN A 389 -19.01 26.61 -2.06
C ASN A 389 -19.19 25.15 -2.48
N ALA A 390 -18.98 24.22 -1.55
CA ALA A 390 -19.03 22.77 -1.81
C ALA A 390 -18.13 22.31 -2.96
N VAL A 391 -16.91 22.86 -3.04
CA VAL A 391 -15.87 22.33 -3.93
C VAL A 391 -15.49 20.93 -3.44
N GLY A 392 -15.32 20.79 -2.12
CA GLY A 392 -14.74 19.61 -1.52
C GLY A 392 -13.23 19.77 -1.33
N ARG A 393 -12.68 19.00 -0.40
CA ARG A 393 -11.27 18.97 0.01
C ARG A 393 -10.89 17.54 0.40
N VAL A 394 -9.60 17.27 0.41
CA VAL A 394 -9.01 16.07 1.03
C VAL A 394 -7.88 16.53 1.94
N TYR A 395 -7.70 15.83 3.05
CA TYR A 395 -6.65 16.05 4.03
C TYR A 395 -5.87 14.76 4.24
N VAL A 396 -4.57 14.88 4.52
CA VAL A 396 -3.79 13.81 5.16
C VAL A 396 -3.34 14.29 6.53
N PHE A 397 -3.38 13.41 7.52
CA PHE A 397 -2.94 13.67 8.89
C PHE A 397 -2.00 12.57 9.37
N SER A 398 -1.06 12.92 10.26
CA SER A 398 -0.23 11.96 11.00
C SER A 398 -1.15 10.98 11.75
N GLY A 399 -0.84 9.68 11.67
CA GLY A 399 -1.43 8.66 12.52
C GLY A 399 -1.20 8.97 14.00
N ASP A 400 0.08 9.16 14.35
CA ASP A 400 0.55 9.36 15.73
C ASP A 400 -0.13 10.53 16.40
N ASP A 401 0.12 11.77 15.95
CA ASP A 401 -0.20 13.00 16.67
C ASP A 401 -1.43 13.72 16.10
N GLY A 402 -1.78 13.45 14.84
CA GLY A 402 -2.89 14.09 14.14
C GLY A 402 -2.63 15.50 13.62
N ALA A 403 -1.35 15.87 13.39
CA ALA A 403 -0.94 17.02 12.61
C ALA A 403 -1.49 16.94 11.19
N VAL A 404 -1.51 18.08 10.50
CA VAL A 404 -2.05 18.17 9.12
C VAL A 404 -0.90 18.14 8.14
N LEU A 405 -0.59 16.97 7.62
CA LEU A 405 0.53 16.74 6.72
C LEU A 405 0.28 17.30 5.34
N THR A 406 -0.99 17.36 4.89
CA THR A 406 -1.37 17.98 3.62
C THR A 406 -2.84 18.38 3.55
N GLU A 407 -3.11 19.52 2.88
CA GLU A 407 -4.44 19.94 2.44
C GLU A 407 -4.49 19.98 0.90
N MET A 408 -5.40 19.21 0.30
CA MET A 408 -5.64 19.20 -1.15
C MET A 408 -6.99 19.83 -1.50
N ALA A 409 -7.03 20.40 -2.71
CA ALA A 409 -8.25 20.79 -3.42
C ALA A 409 -8.09 20.48 -4.91
N SER A 410 -9.19 20.25 -5.62
CA SER A 410 -9.16 20.00 -7.06
C SER A 410 -8.42 21.12 -7.83
N PRO A 411 -7.49 20.79 -8.75
CA PRO A 411 -6.87 21.75 -9.67
C PRO A 411 -7.90 22.52 -10.51
N ASN A 412 -9.03 21.89 -10.84
CA ASN A 412 -10.14 22.46 -11.61
C ASN A 412 -11.33 22.88 -10.73
N ALA A 413 -11.10 23.12 -9.43
CA ALA A 413 -12.10 23.42 -8.39
C ALA A 413 -13.38 24.14 -8.86
N GLU A 414 -14.50 23.43 -8.85
CA GLU A 414 -15.81 23.93 -9.26
C GLU A 414 -16.85 24.06 -8.13
N GLN A 415 -17.84 24.93 -8.30
CA GLN A 415 -18.91 25.07 -7.32
C GLN A 415 -19.83 23.83 -7.32
N ASN A 416 -19.89 23.13 -6.18
CA ASN A 416 -20.52 21.82 -6.00
C ASN A 416 -19.75 20.62 -6.59
N GLY A 417 -18.44 20.75 -6.86
CA GLY A 417 -17.61 19.70 -7.48
C GLY A 417 -17.53 18.37 -6.72
N ARG A 418 -17.56 18.43 -5.38
CA ARG A 418 -17.44 17.28 -4.46
C ARG A 418 -16.13 16.49 -4.61
N PHE A 419 -15.01 17.19 -4.77
CA PHE A 419 -13.69 16.62 -4.57
C PHE A 419 -13.56 15.97 -3.17
N GLY A 420 -12.89 14.82 -3.08
CA GLY A 420 -12.86 13.99 -1.88
C GLY A 420 -14.16 13.20 -1.64
N ARG A 421 -14.88 12.83 -2.71
CA ARG A 421 -16.04 11.90 -2.62
C ARG A 421 -15.59 10.46 -2.38
N SER A 422 -14.52 10.07 -3.03
CA SER A 422 -13.71 8.89 -2.74
C SER A 422 -12.27 9.37 -2.54
N VAL A 423 -11.52 8.61 -1.74
CA VAL A 423 -10.09 8.74 -1.55
C VAL A 423 -9.52 7.32 -1.55
N ALA A 424 -8.26 7.18 -1.94
CA ALA A 424 -7.49 5.95 -1.81
C ALA A 424 -6.02 6.33 -1.62
N ALA A 425 -5.33 5.62 -0.73
CA ALA A 425 -3.89 5.46 -0.84
C ALA A 425 -3.56 4.65 -2.09
N LEU A 426 -2.36 4.86 -2.62
CA LEU A 426 -1.74 4.14 -3.71
C LEU A 426 -0.34 3.72 -3.24
N ALA A 427 0.27 2.75 -3.91
CA ALA A 427 1.73 2.60 -3.81
C ALA A 427 2.42 3.87 -4.34
N ASP A 428 3.70 4.08 -4.00
CA ASP A 428 4.55 5.06 -4.67
C ASP A 428 4.50 4.85 -6.19
N LEU A 429 4.06 5.87 -6.93
CA LEU A 429 3.94 5.81 -8.40
C LEU A 429 5.13 6.46 -9.14
N ASN A 430 6.09 6.98 -8.39
CA ASN A 430 7.10 7.90 -8.90
C ASN A 430 8.55 7.48 -8.57
N GLY A 431 8.74 6.68 -7.52
CA GLY A 431 10.00 6.03 -7.15
C GLY A 431 10.85 6.83 -6.16
N ASP A 432 10.22 7.62 -5.29
CA ASP A 432 10.89 8.39 -4.22
C ASP A 432 10.77 7.76 -2.82
N GLY A 433 9.93 6.72 -2.67
CA GLY A 433 9.72 6.00 -1.40
C GLY A 433 8.51 6.48 -0.60
N ILE A 434 7.76 7.47 -1.07
CA ILE A 434 6.57 7.98 -0.37
C ILE A 434 5.30 7.50 -1.08
N ALA A 435 4.36 6.95 -0.30
CA ALA A 435 3.09 6.47 -0.82
C ALA A 435 2.26 7.63 -1.42
N ASP A 436 1.73 7.41 -2.64
CA ASP A 436 0.92 8.38 -3.35
C ASP A 436 -0.58 8.22 -3.03
N MET A 437 -1.43 9.11 -3.55
CA MET A 437 -2.88 9.02 -3.31
C MET A 437 -3.73 9.50 -4.49
N ALA A 438 -4.99 9.08 -4.52
CA ALA A 438 -5.98 9.57 -5.47
C ALA A 438 -7.31 9.97 -4.83
N ALA A 439 -8.02 10.91 -5.48
CA ALA A 439 -9.29 11.44 -5.00
C ALA A 439 -10.30 11.72 -6.13
N GLY A 440 -11.57 11.36 -5.88
CA GLY A 440 -12.69 11.52 -6.80
C GLY A 440 -13.48 12.81 -6.60
N ALA A 441 -13.90 13.43 -7.71
CA ALA A 441 -14.66 14.68 -7.77
C ALA A 441 -15.89 14.54 -8.69
N ILE A 442 -16.88 13.75 -8.25
CA ILE A 442 -18.00 13.26 -9.07
C ILE A 442 -18.79 14.31 -9.86
N TRP A 443 -18.80 15.58 -9.45
CA TRP A 443 -19.69 16.62 -9.96
C TRP A 443 -18.97 17.79 -10.65
N GLU A 444 -17.63 17.74 -10.79
CA GLU A 444 -16.89 18.70 -11.62
C GLU A 444 -17.12 18.43 -13.11
N THR A 445 -17.14 19.49 -13.93
CA THR A 445 -17.40 19.37 -15.38
C THR A 445 -16.11 19.12 -16.15
N ALA A 446 -16.06 18.01 -16.89
CA ALA A 446 -14.92 17.64 -17.74
C ALA A 446 -14.83 18.50 -19.01
N ASP A 447 -15.96 19.03 -19.48
CA ASP A 447 -16.06 19.85 -20.69
C ASP A 447 -16.74 21.22 -20.42
N ASP A 448 -16.46 22.19 -21.30
CA ASP A 448 -16.88 23.59 -21.18
C ASP A 448 -18.41 23.81 -21.39
N GLN A 449 -19.21 22.74 -21.63
CA GLN A 449 -20.55 22.81 -22.23
C GLN A 449 -21.66 21.96 -21.55
N LEU A 450 -21.33 20.89 -20.82
CA LEU A 450 -22.26 19.88 -20.30
C LEU A 450 -22.06 19.66 -18.77
N SER A 451 -22.94 18.88 -18.12
CA SER A 451 -23.13 18.98 -16.66
C SER A 451 -22.84 17.72 -15.84
N LEU A 452 -22.14 17.93 -14.71
CA LEU A 452 -21.88 16.97 -13.63
C LEU A 452 -21.32 15.63 -14.11
N THR A 453 -20.24 15.68 -14.88
CA THR A 453 -19.64 14.49 -15.51
C THR A 453 -18.74 13.73 -14.53
N GLY A 454 -17.96 14.46 -13.73
CA GLY A 454 -16.98 13.93 -12.79
C GLY A 454 -15.53 14.01 -13.30
N ARG A 455 -14.61 14.15 -12.36
CA ARG A 455 -13.14 14.13 -12.53
C ARG A 455 -12.51 13.26 -11.43
N ALA A 456 -11.28 12.79 -11.66
CA ALA A 456 -10.48 12.06 -10.67
C ALA A 456 -9.01 12.45 -10.84
N TYR A 457 -8.27 12.46 -9.74
CA TYR A 457 -6.91 12.96 -9.67
C TYR A 457 -6.02 12.00 -8.87
N VAL A 458 -4.82 11.76 -9.36
CA VAL A 458 -3.67 11.26 -8.59
C VAL A 458 -2.88 12.47 -8.10
N PHE A 459 -2.38 12.45 -6.88
CA PHE A 459 -1.53 13.48 -6.30
C PHE A 459 -0.20 12.86 -5.93
N LEU A 460 0.84 13.18 -6.70
CA LEU A 460 2.20 12.76 -6.34
C LEU A 460 2.70 13.55 -5.14
N LEU A 461 3.33 12.87 -4.16
CA LEU A 461 3.89 13.44 -2.94
C LEU A 461 5.43 13.53 -2.96
N PRO A 462 6.03 14.36 -3.83
CA PRO A 462 7.46 14.31 -4.10
C PRO A 462 8.33 14.45 -2.84
N ASP A 463 9.30 13.55 -2.72
CA ASP A 463 10.61 13.76 -2.11
C ASP A 463 11.66 13.74 -3.26
N ARG A 464 12.80 14.42 -3.11
CA ARG A 464 13.86 14.47 -4.12
C ARG A 464 15.24 14.04 -3.65
N ASP A 465 15.38 13.60 -2.40
CA ASP A 465 16.62 13.02 -1.89
C ASP A 465 16.45 11.85 -0.90
N GLY A 466 15.23 11.55 -0.46
CA GLY A 466 14.86 10.30 0.21
C GLY A 466 15.02 10.36 1.72
N ASP A 467 14.52 11.43 2.33
CA ASP A 467 14.57 11.69 3.77
C ASP A 467 13.17 11.74 4.43
N TYR A 468 12.11 11.49 3.66
CA TYR A 468 10.69 11.53 4.04
C TYR A 468 10.13 12.95 4.29
N VAL A 469 10.96 14.00 4.27
CA VAL A 469 10.50 15.39 4.33
C VAL A 469 10.19 15.89 2.91
N ARG A 470 8.90 15.81 2.56
CA ARG A 470 8.41 16.15 1.21
C ARG A 470 8.77 17.57 0.74
N ASP A 471 9.06 17.68 -0.57
CA ASP A 471 9.53 18.82 -1.38
C ASP A 471 8.87 20.20 -1.13
N ALA A 472 7.68 20.19 -0.53
CA ALA A 472 6.81 21.33 -0.31
C ALA A 472 6.87 21.90 1.11
N VAL A 473 7.48 21.18 2.06
CA VAL A 473 7.72 21.60 3.44
C VAL A 473 9.21 21.65 3.79
N ASP A 474 10.02 20.85 3.11
CA ASP A 474 11.48 20.78 3.30
C ASP A 474 12.23 22.09 3.02
N ASN A 475 13.23 22.38 3.86
CA ASN A 475 14.15 23.51 3.78
C ASN A 475 15.49 23.21 3.07
N CYS A 476 15.81 21.94 2.75
CA CYS A 476 16.95 21.55 1.91
C CYS A 476 16.65 20.60 0.72
N PRO A 477 15.72 20.91 -0.23
CA PRO A 477 15.14 19.93 -1.19
C PRO A 477 16.06 19.41 -2.30
N THR A 478 17.20 18.82 -1.93
CA THR A 478 18.20 18.05 -2.69
C THR A 478 19.29 17.40 -1.77
N ILE A 479 19.21 17.55 -0.44
CA ILE A 479 20.20 17.10 0.55
C ILE A 479 19.47 16.68 1.85
N PRO A 480 19.48 15.38 2.24
CA PRO A 480 18.68 14.86 3.37
C PRO A 480 18.96 15.54 4.71
N ASN A 481 17.90 15.97 5.40
CA ASN A 481 17.92 16.54 6.75
C ASN A 481 16.55 16.40 7.47
N THR A 482 16.26 15.18 7.94
CA THR A 482 15.01 14.83 8.64
C THR A 482 14.68 15.72 9.86
N ASP A 483 15.70 16.33 10.49
CA ASP A 483 15.52 17.23 11.64
C ASP A 483 15.03 18.64 11.27
N GLN A 484 15.08 18.99 9.98
CA GLN A 484 14.70 20.29 9.42
C GLN A 484 15.33 21.49 10.15
N ALA A 485 16.57 21.33 10.63
CA ALA A 485 17.30 22.40 11.29
C ALA A 485 17.45 23.64 10.38
N ASP A 486 17.06 24.81 10.88
CA ASP A 486 17.27 26.14 10.29
C ASP A 486 17.60 27.10 11.45
N CYS A 487 18.88 27.20 11.79
CA CYS A 487 19.34 27.96 12.96
C CYS A 487 19.28 29.48 12.75
N ASN A 488 19.20 29.97 11.51
CA ASN A 488 19.15 31.41 11.19
C ASN A 488 17.72 31.92 10.90
N THR A 489 16.78 31.02 10.62
CA THR A 489 15.35 31.20 10.33
C THR A 489 15.01 31.94 9.02
N ASP A 490 15.84 31.81 7.97
CA ASP A 490 15.57 32.37 6.63
C ASP A 490 14.80 31.42 5.68
N GLY A 491 14.71 30.14 6.01
CA GLY A 491 14.01 29.10 5.23
C GLY A 491 14.90 28.30 4.28
N VAL A 492 16.20 28.21 4.59
CA VAL A 492 17.16 27.25 4.04
C VAL A 492 17.72 26.47 5.22
N GLY A 493 17.79 25.14 5.12
CA GLY A 493 18.26 24.31 6.23
C GLY A 493 19.78 24.28 6.40
N ASP A 494 20.22 23.99 7.62
CA ASP A 494 21.61 23.98 8.04
C ASP A 494 22.46 23.00 7.19
N ALA A 495 21.86 21.89 6.75
CA ALA A 495 22.51 20.86 5.93
C ALA A 495 22.86 21.28 4.49
N CYS A 496 22.22 22.33 3.97
CA CYS A 496 22.43 22.84 2.61
C CYS A 496 22.90 24.32 2.56
N GLU A 497 23.14 24.93 3.72
CA GLU A 497 23.92 26.16 3.85
C GLU A 497 25.41 25.94 3.51
N ALA A 498 26.24 26.99 3.66
CA ALA A 498 27.68 26.91 3.48
C ALA A 498 28.40 26.95 4.83
N ASP A 499 29.38 26.07 5.01
CA ASP A 499 30.38 26.12 6.08
C ASP A 499 31.75 26.38 5.42
N ASN A 500 32.39 27.51 5.74
CA ASN A 500 33.65 27.95 5.11
C ASN A 500 34.92 27.32 5.69
N ASP A 501 34.91 26.85 6.94
CA ASP A 501 36.12 26.37 7.64
C ASP A 501 36.04 24.91 8.14
N SER A 502 34.86 24.31 8.02
CA SER A 502 34.53 22.89 8.23
C SER A 502 34.52 22.46 9.69
N ASP A 503 33.88 23.26 10.56
CA ASP A 503 33.69 22.96 11.98
C ASP A 503 32.34 22.29 12.32
N GLY A 504 31.35 22.38 11.43
CA GLY A 504 29.99 21.87 11.63
C GLY A 504 28.90 22.91 11.94
N VAL A 505 29.19 24.22 11.87
CA VAL A 505 28.21 25.30 12.04
C VAL A 505 28.08 26.11 10.74
N PRO A 506 26.87 26.36 10.21
CA PRO A 506 26.69 27.16 9.00
C PRO A 506 27.13 28.63 9.12
N ASP A 507 27.63 29.21 8.03
CA ASP A 507 28.00 30.64 7.83
C ASP A 507 26.90 31.61 8.32
N GLY A 508 25.63 31.22 8.29
CA GLY A 508 24.48 32.02 8.71
C GLY A 508 24.27 32.09 10.23
N CYS A 509 24.84 31.14 10.97
CA CYS A 509 24.68 30.97 12.42
C CYS A 509 26.00 31.09 13.19
N ASP A 510 27.12 30.83 12.51
CA ASP A 510 28.46 30.89 13.08
C ASP A 510 28.87 32.33 13.45
N ASN A 511 29.37 32.50 14.68
CA ASN A 511 29.94 33.74 15.18
C ASN A 511 31.44 33.94 14.83
N CYS A 512 32.10 32.97 14.20
CA CYS A 512 33.42 33.08 13.56
C CYS A 512 33.56 32.39 12.18
N PRO A 513 32.82 32.79 11.09
CA PRO A 513 32.70 32.09 9.77
C PRO A 513 33.96 31.84 8.89
N ASN A 514 35.15 31.78 9.48
CA ASN A 514 36.46 31.55 8.85
C ASN A 514 37.49 30.92 9.83
N ASP A 515 37.16 30.74 11.12
CA ASP A 515 38.09 30.41 12.23
C ASP A 515 37.54 29.34 13.23
N ALA A 516 36.71 28.40 12.77
CA ALA A 516 36.38 27.07 13.35
C ALA A 516 36.24 26.95 14.88
N ASN A 517 35.01 27.02 15.39
CA ASN A 517 34.67 27.05 16.81
C ASN A 517 33.30 26.44 17.16
N SER A 518 33.10 25.14 16.91
CA SER A 518 31.79 24.46 16.99
C SER A 518 31.13 24.38 18.38
N ASN A 519 31.70 25.02 19.39
CA ASN A 519 31.05 25.32 20.67
C ASN A 519 30.30 26.67 20.69
N GLN A 520 30.44 27.49 19.63
CA GLN A 520 29.86 28.82 19.45
C GLN A 520 30.03 29.74 20.66
N ALA A 521 31.17 29.64 21.35
CA ALA A 521 31.46 30.44 22.52
C ALA A 521 31.56 31.95 22.16
N ASP A 522 30.74 32.76 22.80
CA ASP A 522 30.77 34.23 22.80
C ASP A 522 30.61 34.70 24.26
N CYS A 523 31.73 34.95 24.93
CA CYS A 523 31.77 35.18 26.37
C CYS A 523 31.41 36.63 26.81
N ASP A 524 31.37 37.60 25.89
CA ASP A 524 30.91 38.98 26.17
C ASP A 524 29.52 39.31 25.57
N THR A 525 28.98 38.41 24.75
CA THR A 525 27.69 38.47 24.05
C THR A 525 27.58 39.54 22.96
N ASN A 526 28.68 39.83 22.25
CA ASN A 526 28.68 40.82 21.16
C ASN A 526 28.28 40.28 19.77
N GLY A 527 28.24 38.97 19.58
CA GLY A 527 27.97 38.31 18.28
C GLY A 527 29.21 38.07 17.44
N VAL A 528 30.38 37.93 18.07
CA VAL A 528 31.65 37.49 17.49
C VAL A 528 32.24 36.48 18.47
N GLY A 529 32.65 35.31 17.97
CA GLY A 529 33.09 34.22 18.84
C GLY A 529 34.50 34.38 19.43
N ASP A 530 34.72 33.72 20.56
CA ASP A 530 35.98 33.72 21.32
C ASP A 530 37.19 33.32 20.46
N ALA A 531 36.99 32.49 19.42
CA ALA A 531 38.06 31.96 18.56
C ALA A 531 38.63 33.00 17.57
N CYS A 532 37.81 33.94 17.11
CA CYS A 532 38.21 34.99 16.15
C CYS A 532 38.39 36.39 16.80
N GLU A 533 38.16 36.49 18.11
CA GLU A 533 38.53 37.63 18.95
C GLU A 533 40.07 37.73 19.16
N THR A 534 40.53 38.78 19.87
CA THR A 534 41.96 38.99 20.15
C THR A 534 42.33 38.67 21.60
N ASP A 535 43.23 37.70 21.78
CA ASP A 535 43.98 37.45 23.03
C ASP A 535 45.36 38.18 22.96
N THR A 536 45.59 39.15 23.86
CA THR A 536 46.81 39.97 23.89
C THR A 536 48.04 39.26 24.48
N ASP A 537 47.90 38.28 25.38
CA ASP A 537 49.04 37.70 26.12
C ASP A 537 49.22 36.17 26.02
N ASN A 538 48.25 35.51 25.39
CA ASN A 538 48.23 34.14 24.87
C ASN A 538 48.04 33.10 25.99
N ASP A 539 47.11 33.37 26.91
CA ASP A 539 46.70 32.48 28.00
C ASP A 539 45.46 31.62 27.66
N GLY A 540 44.69 32.00 26.64
CA GLY A 540 43.54 31.24 26.13
C GLY A 540 42.16 31.85 26.40
N VAL A 541 42.09 33.08 26.92
CA VAL A 541 40.83 33.85 27.05
C VAL A 541 40.94 35.19 26.27
N PRO A 542 39.92 35.59 25.48
CA PRO A 542 39.93 36.85 24.75
C PRO A 542 39.99 38.11 25.63
N ASP A 543 40.57 39.20 25.10
CA ASP A 543 40.70 40.51 25.76
C ASP A 543 39.35 41.10 26.25
N ALA A 544 38.23 40.70 25.64
CA ALA A 544 36.88 41.14 26.04
C ALA A 544 36.40 40.50 27.35
N CYS A 545 36.87 39.28 27.65
CA CYS A 545 36.39 38.44 28.74
C CYS A 545 37.41 38.23 29.85
N ASP A 546 38.71 38.36 29.55
CA ASP A 546 39.76 38.32 30.58
C ASP A 546 39.65 39.54 31.51
N GLY A 547 39.60 39.27 32.81
CA GLY A 547 39.66 40.30 33.84
C GLY A 547 41.05 40.94 34.04
N CYS A 548 42.10 40.44 33.37
CA CYS A 548 43.48 40.90 33.44
C CYS A 548 44.28 40.83 32.10
N PRO A 549 43.87 41.43 30.94
CA PRO A 549 44.37 41.16 29.55
C PRO A 549 45.87 41.38 29.19
N ASN A 550 46.77 41.23 30.15
CA ASN A 550 48.22 41.48 30.13
C ASN A 550 48.97 40.63 31.23
N ASP A 551 48.32 39.66 31.90
CA ASP A 551 48.91 38.71 32.86
C ASP A 551 48.54 37.26 32.51
N PRO A 552 49.35 36.54 31.69
CA PRO A 552 49.07 35.19 31.16
C PRO A 552 49.26 34.07 32.20
N ASN A 553 48.74 34.30 33.39
CA ASN A 553 48.66 33.39 34.53
C ASN A 553 47.31 33.57 35.27
N LYS A 554 46.42 34.45 34.78
CA LYS A 554 45.24 34.96 35.50
C LYS A 554 44.17 35.53 34.55
N ILE A 555 43.24 34.68 34.11
CA ILE A 555 41.99 35.10 33.43
C ILE A 555 41.05 36.01 34.27
N ALA A 556 41.43 36.31 35.52
CA ALA A 556 40.67 37.14 36.45
C ALA A 556 41.58 37.70 37.57
N PRO A 557 41.25 38.85 38.19
CA PRO A 557 42.11 39.50 39.20
C PRO A 557 42.51 38.65 40.40
N GLY A 558 41.72 37.63 40.78
CA GLY A 558 41.92 36.90 42.03
C GLY A 558 41.73 37.79 43.25
N ALA A 559 42.30 37.39 44.39
CA ALA A 559 42.16 38.12 45.65
C ALA A 559 43.13 39.32 45.75
N CYS A 560 44.36 39.16 45.26
CA CYS A 560 45.41 40.18 45.32
C CYS A 560 45.51 41.09 44.08
N GLY A 561 44.71 40.84 43.04
CA GLY A 561 44.73 41.58 41.77
C GLY A 561 45.67 40.98 40.71
N CYS A 562 45.50 41.44 39.46
CA CYS A 562 46.35 41.09 38.33
C CYS A 562 47.85 41.36 38.61
N GLY A 563 48.73 40.51 38.11
CA GLY A 563 50.19 40.61 38.27
C GLY A 563 50.72 40.32 39.68
N THR A 564 49.87 39.85 40.60
CA THR A 564 50.24 39.50 41.98
C THR A 564 49.66 38.13 42.34
N ALA A 565 50.54 37.16 42.64
CA ALA A 565 50.12 35.81 43.01
C ALA A 565 49.39 35.79 44.36
N ASP A 566 48.29 35.02 44.42
CA ASP A 566 47.45 34.82 45.61
C ASP A 566 48.09 33.85 46.60
N THR A 567 49.28 34.20 47.10
CA THR A 567 50.06 33.36 48.03
C THR A 567 49.51 33.46 49.45
N ASP A 568 49.39 32.30 50.09
CA ASP A 568 48.97 32.10 51.48
C ASP A 568 50.17 31.53 52.27
N THR A 569 50.58 32.20 53.36
CA THR A 569 51.78 31.88 54.13
C THR A 569 51.59 30.74 55.13
N ASP A 570 50.42 30.59 55.76
CA ASP A 570 50.19 29.57 56.81
C ASP A 570 49.17 28.46 56.44
N ASN A 571 48.60 28.57 55.24
CA ASN A 571 47.86 27.58 54.45
C ASN A 571 46.45 27.29 54.99
N ASP A 572 45.73 28.33 55.46
CA ASP A 572 44.34 28.24 55.93
C ASP A 572 43.29 28.75 54.94
N GLY A 573 43.72 29.23 53.77
CA GLY A 573 42.87 29.50 52.60
C GLY A 573 42.69 30.98 52.25
N MET A 574 43.29 31.93 52.99
CA MET A 574 43.22 33.35 52.66
C MET A 574 44.59 33.90 52.21
N PRO A 575 44.71 34.43 50.99
CA PRO A 575 45.96 35.03 50.52
C PRO A 575 46.44 36.18 51.41
N ASP A 576 47.75 36.24 51.65
CA ASP A 576 48.48 37.15 52.56
C ASP A 576 48.09 38.65 52.41
N CYS A 577 47.60 39.02 51.23
CA CYS A 577 47.19 40.38 50.90
C CYS A 577 45.88 40.82 51.58
N ASN A 578 45.03 39.88 51.99
CA ASN A 578 43.66 40.15 52.47
C ASN A 578 43.30 39.51 53.84
N ASP A 579 44.16 38.67 54.40
CA ASP A 579 43.95 38.00 55.69
C ASP A 579 44.04 38.96 56.90
N GLY A 580 43.11 38.83 57.84
CA GLY A 580 42.98 39.62 59.06
C GLY A 580 43.64 39.05 60.33
N CYS A 581 44.03 37.77 60.34
CA CYS A 581 44.80 37.10 61.39
C CYS A 581 45.91 36.17 60.79
N PRO A 582 46.81 36.66 59.88
CA PRO A 582 47.68 35.86 58.96
C PRO A 582 48.86 35.10 59.57
N ASN A 583 48.72 34.60 60.80
CA ASN A 583 49.65 33.74 61.53
C ASN A 583 48.87 32.77 62.46
N ASP A 584 47.54 32.63 62.30
CA ASP A 584 46.65 31.74 63.05
C ASP A 584 45.91 30.86 62.02
N PRO A 585 46.50 29.71 61.58
CA PRO A 585 46.07 28.91 60.42
C PRO A 585 44.78 28.09 60.67
N ASN A 586 43.83 28.71 61.35
CA ASN A 586 42.50 28.23 61.67
C ASN A 586 41.46 29.35 61.49
N LYS A 587 41.90 30.61 61.25
CA LYS A 587 41.10 31.83 61.40
C LYS A 587 41.66 33.03 60.58
N ILE A 588 41.53 32.97 59.25
CA ILE A 588 41.61 34.09 58.26
C ILE A 588 41.04 35.46 58.70
N ALA A 589 40.12 35.44 59.67
CA ALA A 589 39.51 36.60 60.30
C ALA A 589 38.99 36.20 61.70
N PRO A 590 38.68 37.16 62.59
CA PRO A 590 38.05 36.86 63.87
C PRO A 590 36.71 36.13 63.71
N GLY A 591 36.71 34.81 63.94
CA GLY A 591 35.53 33.93 63.85
C GLY A 591 34.41 34.23 64.84
N ALA A 592 33.42 33.34 64.99
CA ALA A 592 32.20 33.61 65.76
C ALA A 592 32.46 34.04 67.22
N CYS A 593 33.45 33.44 67.89
CA CYS A 593 33.96 33.86 69.20
C CYS A 593 35.23 34.76 69.14
N GLY A 594 35.72 35.10 67.95
CA GLY A 594 36.93 35.90 67.67
C GLY A 594 38.21 35.09 67.38
N CYS A 595 39.30 35.75 66.97
CA CYS A 595 40.63 35.09 66.87
C CYS A 595 41.11 34.68 68.28
N GLY A 596 41.70 33.50 68.42
CA GLY A 596 42.25 32.99 69.68
C GLY A 596 41.24 32.59 70.78
N THR A 597 39.93 32.59 70.52
CA THR A 597 38.91 31.96 71.40
C THR A 597 38.28 30.77 70.68
N ALA A 598 38.04 29.68 71.42
CA ALA A 598 37.46 28.46 70.87
C ALA A 598 35.93 28.56 70.83
N ASP A 599 35.39 28.37 69.64
CA ASP A 599 33.99 28.16 69.38
C ASP A 599 33.62 26.80 69.98
N THR A 600 32.69 26.78 70.95
CA THR A 600 32.40 25.61 71.81
C THR A 600 30.93 25.24 71.71
N ASP A 601 30.63 23.96 71.55
CA ASP A 601 29.27 23.42 71.45
C ASP A 601 29.01 22.26 72.44
N THR A 602 27.74 21.89 72.61
CA THR A 602 27.24 21.07 73.73
C THR A 602 27.27 19.56 73.48
N ASP A 603 26.93 19.11 72.28
CA ASP A 603 26.88 17.68 71.91
C ASP A 603 28.11 17.22 71.11
N ASN A 604 28.91 18.18 70.65
CA ASN A 604 30.23 18.14 69.98
C ASN A 604 30.14 17.99 68.44
N ASP A 605 29.16 18.64 67.81
CA ASP A 605 28.91 18.60 66.35
C ASP A 605 29.72 19.64 65.53
N GLY A 606 30.26 20.67 66.19
CA GLY A 606 31.12 21.69 65.59
C GLY A 606 30.50 23.08 65.35
N MET A 607 29.18 23.27 65.44
CA MET A 607 28.61 24.63 65.46
C MET A 607 28.50 25.12 66.90
N PRO A 608 29.23 26.18 67.32
CA PRO A 608 29.19 26.66 68.70
C PRO A 608 27.76 26.94 69.18
N ASP A 609 27.47 26.66 70.47
CA ASP A 609 26.15 26.75 71.13
C ASP A 609 25.34 28.03 70.82
N CYS A 610 26.03 29.11 70.44
CA CYS A 610 25.42 30.39 70.09
C CYS A 610 24.78 30.46 68.70
N ASN A 611 25.01 29.47 67.82
CA ASN A 611 24.67 29.50 66.39
C ASN A 611 23.92 28.25 65.86
N ASP A 612 23.77 27.19 66.65
CA ASP A 612 23.29 25.86 66.24
C ASP A 612 21.74 25.71 66.19
N GLY A 613 21.25 24.94 65.22
CA GLY A 613 19.86 24.61 64.93
C GLY A 613 19.33 23.25 65.40
N CYS A 614 20.16 22.22 65.66
CA CYS A 614 19.74 20.99 66.36
C CYS A 614 20.64 20.65 67.59
N PRO A 615 20.85 21.55 68.58
CA PRO A 615 21.88 21.46 69.66
C PRO A 615 21.71 20.36 70.74
N ASN A 616 21.17 19.20 70.37
CA ASN A 616 21.26 17.93 71.11
C ASN A 616 21.42 16.71 70.15
N ASP A 617 21.71 16.92 68.87
CA ASP A 617 22.01 15.90 67.86
C ASP A 617 23.46 16.09 67.35
N PRO A 618 24.44 15.33 67.86
CA PRO A 618 25.89 15.55 67.66
C PRO A 618 26.40 15.29 66.24
N ASN A 619 25.52 15.37 65.24
CA ASN A 619 25.76 15.07 63.85
C ASN A 619 25.13 16.11 62.90
N LYS A 620 24.36 17.10 63.40
CA LYS A 620 23.56 18.01 62.55
C LYS A 620 23.33 19.41 63.13
N ILE A 621 24.10 20.38 62.65
CA ILE A 621 23.98 21.81 62.99
C ILE A 621 22.64 22.47 62.58
N ALA A 622 21.82 21.77 61.78
CA ALA A 622 20.51 22.19 61.30
C ALA A 622 19.69 20.97 60.81
N PRO A 623 18.35 21.06 60.71
CA PRO A 623 17.53 19.96 60.21
C PRO A 623 17.79 19.73 58.71
N GLY A 624 18.48 18.62 58.38
CA GLY A 624 18.73 18.19 57.00
C GLY A 624 17.52 17.49 56.35
N ALA A 625 17.74 16.83 55.21
CA ALA A 625 16.69 16.23 54.37
C ALA A 625 15.84 15.19 55.13
N CYS A 626 16.47 14.33 55.94
CA CYS A 626 15.81 13.35 56.81
C CYS A 626 15.44 13.92 58.21
N GLY A 627 15.62 15.23 58.45
CA GLY A 627 15.39 15.92 59.73
C GLY A 627 16.54 15.81 60.75
N CYS A 628 16.39 16.34 61.97
CA CYS A 628 17.33 16.05 63.07
C CYS A 628 17.09 14.61 63.61
N GLY A 629 18.14 13.89 63.97
CA GLY A 629 18.08 12.58 64.65
C GLY A 629 18.08 11.34 63.75
N THR A 630 18.06 11.54 62.43
CA THR A 630 18.25 10.51 61.39
C THR A 630 19.35 11.02 60.47
N ALA A 631 20.40 10.23 60.20
CA ALA A 631 21.47 10.69 59.32
C ALA A 631 20.93 10.96 57.91
N ASP A 632 21.44 12.01 57.25
CA ASP A 632 21.33 12.16 55.79
C ASP A 632 22.45 11.30 55.16
N THR A 633 22.48 10.01 55.50
CA THR A 633 23.39 9.07 54.85
C THR A 633 22.90 8.91 53.42
N ASP A 634 23.84 9.06 52.51
CA ASP A 634 23.78 8.78 51.09
C ASP A 634 24.91 7.75 50.92
N THR A 635 24.53 6.48 50.73
CA THR A 635 25.44 5.33 50.91
C THR A 635 26.38 5.14 49.71
N ASP A 636 25.98 5.61 48.52
CA ASP A 636 26.72 5.48 47.26
C ASP A 636 27.23 6.82 46.69
N ASN A 637 26.68 7.95 47.15
CA ASN A 637 27.05 9.35 46.86
C ASN A 637 26.45 9.91 45.57
N ASP A 638 25.25 9.47 45.14
CA ASP A 638 24.53 10.04 43.99
C ASP A 638 23.92 11.44 44.25
N GLY A 639 23.77 11.82 45.52
CA GLY A 639 23.19 13.09 45.98
C GLY A 639 21.83 12.95 46.68
N MET A 640 21.21 11.78 46.67
CA MET A 640 19.95 11.48 47.34
C MET A 640 20.17 10.62 48.61
N PRO A 641 19.78 11.09 49.81
CA PRO A 641 19.94 10.29 51.02
C PRO A 641 19.08 9.01 51.03
N ASP A 642 19.62 7.91 51.60
CA ASP A 642 19.01 6.59 51.83
C ASP A 642 17.55 6.63 52.33
N CYS A 643 17.17 7.72 53.01
CA CYS A 643 15.83 7.89 53.59
C CYS A 643 14.75 8.26 52.56
N ASN A 644 15.14 8.70 51.36
CA ASN A 644 14.27 9.10 50.25
C ASN A 644 14.59 8.37 48.92
N ASP A 645 15.66 7.60 48.87
CA ASP A 645 16.17 6.91 47.69
C ASP A 645 15.59 5.48 47.52
N GLY A 646 15.42 5.05 46.26
CA GLY A 646 14.98 3.73 45.84
C GLY A 646 16.09 2.70 45.61
N CYS A 647 17.35 3.11 45.42
CA CYS A 647 18.50 2.23 45.18
C CYS A 647 19.76 2.58 46.03
N PRO A 648 19.75 2.45 47.38
CA PRO A 648 20.77 3.06 48.26
C PRO A 648 22.16 2.40 48.29
N ASN A 649 22.61 1.85 47.16
CA ASN A 649 23.96 1.34 46.91
C ASN A 649 24.39 1.54 45.42
N ASP A 650 23.72 2.37 44.62
CA ASP A 650 24.01 2.62 43.19
C ASP A 650 24.27 4.12 42.91
N PRO A 651 25.54 4.58 42.74
CA PRO A 651 25.90 5.99 42.63
C PRO A 651 25.37 6.75 41.40
N ASN A 652 24.51 6.12 40.60
CA ASN A 652 24.07 6.60 39.29
C ASN A 652 22.54 6.71 39.19
N ARG A 653 21.77 6.19 40.16
CA ARG A 653 20.33 5.94 40.00
C ARG A 653 19.55 5.99 41.32
N ILE A 654 18.78 7.06 41.54
CA ILE A 654 17.83 7.20 42.67
C ILE A 654 16.62 6.22 42.68
N ALA A 655 16.52 5.31 41.70
CA ALA A 655 15.40 4.39 41.54
C ALA A 655 15.77 3.19 40.63
N PRO A 656 15.14 2.00 40.81
CA PRO A 656 15.47 0.82 40.00
C PRO A 656 15.12 1.00 38.51
N GLY A 657 16.05 0.62 37.64
CA GLY A 657 15.83 0.44 36.21
C GLY A 657 15.22 -0.93 35.86
N VAL A 658 15.27 -1.27 34.57
CA VAL A 658 14.91 -2.59 34.05
C VAL A 658 15.86 -3.65 34.65
N CYS A 659 17.15 -3.36 34.66
CA CYS A 659 18.21 -4.14 35.29
C CYS A 659 18.25 -4.03 36.83
N GLY A 660 17.35 -3.26 37.44
CA GLY A 660 17.31 -3.02 38.89
C GLY A 660 18.25 -1.91 39.35
N CYS A 661 19.06 -2.19 40.39
CA CYS A 661 20.04 -1.24 40.98
C CYS A 661 21.46 -1.82 40.85
N GLY A 662 22.43 -1.00 40.47
CA GLY A 662 23.85 -1.36 40.38
C GLY A 662 24.26 -2.05 39.08
N THR A 663 23.33 -2.18 38.14
CA THR A 663 23.54 -2.62 36.75
C THR A 663 22.97 -1.53 35.85
N PRO A 664 23.72 -0.96 34.91
CA PRO A 664 23.16 -0.05 33.92
C PRO A 664 22.10 -0.74 33.08
N ASP A 665 21.00 -0.06 32.78
CA ASP A 665 20.24 -0.33 31.54
C ASP A 665 21.09 0.22 30.37
N THR A 666 22.24 -0.42 30.11
CA THR A 666 22.96 -0.25 28.85
C THR A 666 22.34 -1.21 27.86
N ASP A 667 22.17 -0.70 26.65
CA ASP A 667 21.77 -1.41 25.44
C ASP A 667 22.96 -1.18 24.50
N SER A 668 23.63 -2.26 24.10
CA SER A 668 24.97 -2.22 23.49
C SER A 668 24.94 -2.18 21.96
N ASP A 669 23.81 -2.53 21.34
CA ASP A 669 23.62 -2.54 19.88
C ASP A 669 22.40 -1.71 19.40
N ASN A 670 21.56 -1.23 20.32
CA ASN A 670 20.47 -0.26 20.18
C ASN A 670 19.14 -0.87 19.67
N ASP A 671 18.79 -2.07 20.13
CA ASP A 671 17.53 -2.75 19.78
C ASP A 671 16.35 -2.43 20.73
N GLY A 672 16.62 -1.85 21.92
CA GLY A 672 15.63 -1.55 22.95
C GLY A 672 15.64 -2.49 24.17
N VAL A 673 16.42 -3.57 24.14
CA VAL A 673 16.58 -4.57 25.21
C VAL A 673 17.92 -4.35 25.94
N PRO A 674 17.93 -4.08 27.26
CA PRO A 674 19.19 -3.87 27.97
C PRO A 674 20.02 -5.15 28.17
N ASP A 675 21.36 -5.04 28.05
CA ASP A 675 22.45 -6.03 28.22
C ASP A 675 22.25 -7.10 29.33
N CYS A 676 21.42 -6.79 30.33
CA CYS A 676 21.20 -7.55 31.56
C CYS A 676 20.07 -8.57 31.48
N ILE A 677 19.19 -8.43 30.49
CA ILE A 677 18.07 -9.34 30.17
C ILE A 677 18.09 -9.80 28.71
N ASP A 678 19.00 -9.23 27.93
CA ASP A 678 19.25 -9.50 26.53
C ASP A 678 20.03 -10.83 26.31
N ASN A 679 19.58 -11.65 25.37
CA ASN A 679 20.19 -12.93 24.98
C ASN A 679 21.24 -12.81 23.84
N CYS A 680 21.44 -11.63 23.23
CA CYS A 680 22.44 -11.41 22.17
C CYS A 680 23.45 -10.27 22.36
N VAL A 681 23.16 -9.18 23.10
CA VAL A 681 24.12 -8.20 23.72
C VAL A 681 25.04 -7.41 22.77
N ASN A 682 25.18 -7.80 21.51
CA ASN A 682 26.00 -7.13 20.48
C ASN A 682 25.42 -7.35 19.05
N VAL A 683 24.20 -7.89 18.93
CA VAL A 683 23.47 -8.16 17.69
C VAL A 683 21.97 -7.93 17.98
N PRO A 684 21.32 -6.91 17.38
CA PRO A 684 19.94 -6.54 17.68
C PRO A 684 18.91 -7.66 17.47
N ASN A 685 18.10 -7.96 18.49
CA ASN A 685 16.95 -8.88 18.43
C ASN A 685 15.88 -8.55 19.48
N PHE A 686 15.09 -7.50 19.20
CA PHE A 686 14.08 -6.96 20.13
C PHE A 686 13.01 -7.97 20.57
N ASP A 687 12.74 -9.01 19.76
CA ASP A 687 11.82 -10.10 20.08
C ASP A 687 12.36 -11.08 21.13
N GLN A 688 13.69 -11.13 21.31
CA GLN A 688 14.42 -12.02 22.20
C GLN A 688 14.09 -13.50 21.95
N LEU A 689 14.01 -13.86 20.67
CA LEU A 689 13.83 -15.24 20.25
C LEU A 689 15.03 -16.12 20.69
N ASP A 690 14.71 -17.35 21.08
CA ASP A 690 15.60 -18.35 21.71
C ASP A 690 14.95 -19.72 21.42
N THR A 691 15.17 -20.23 20.20
CA THR A 691 14.44 -21.37 19.64
C THR A 691 14.71 -22.67 20.41
N ASP A 692 15.97 -22.97 20.76
CA ASP A 692 16.34 -24.18 21.51
C ASP A 692 16.20 -24.05 23.05
N ASN A 693 16.13 -22.83 23.58
CA ASN A 693 16.11 -22.47 25.01
C ASN A 693 17.44 -22.73 25.76
N ASP A 694 18.60 -22.59 25.11
CA ASP A 694 19.95 -22.53 25.74
C ASP A 694 20.14 -21.23 26.54
N GLY A 695 19.63 -20.10 26.01
CA GLY A 695 19.81 -18.76 26.55
C GLY A 695 20.81 -17.89 25.77
N GLN A 696 21.10 -18.24 24.52
CA GLN A 696 21.69 -17.39 23.48
C GLN A 696 20.61 -17.26 22.40
N GLY A 697 20.40 -16.07 21.83
CA GLY A 697 19.29 -15.84 20.89
C GLY A 697 19.65 -16.18 19.44
N ASP A 698 18.64 -16.53 18.64
CA ASP A 698 18.76 -16.96 17.23
C ASP A 698 19.56 -15.95 16.38
N ALA A 699 19.42 -14.64 16.65
CA ALA A 699 20.17 -13.60 15.94
C ALA A 699 21.70 -13.65 16.15
N CYS A 700 22.18 -14.40 17.15
CA CYS A 700 23.60 -14.51 17.51
C CYS A 700 24.08 -15.93 17.83
N ASP A 701 23.24 -16.96 17.74
CA ASP A 701 23.71 -18.35 17.68
C ASP A 701 24.19 -18.72 16.26
N PRO A 702 24.87 -19.87 16.12
CA PRO A 702 25.12 -20.46 14.81
C PRO A 702 24.69 -21.95 14.72
N ASP A 703 23.69 -22.36 15.49
CA ASP A 703 23.08 -23.70 15.55
C ASP A 703 21.67 -23.53 16.20
N ASP A 704 20.79 -22.68 15.64
CA ASP A 704 19.58 -22.10 16.31
C ASP A 704 18.60 -23.11 16.97
N ASP A 705 18.52 -24.36 16.50
CA ASP A 705 17.73 -25.44 17.12
C ASP A 705 18.56 -26.51 17.88
N ASN A 706 19.89 -26.37 17.82
CA ASN A 706 20.93 -27.16 18.50
C ASN A 706 20.95 -28.66 18.15
N ASP A 707 20.57 -29.05 16.94
CA ASP A 707 20.76 -30.43 16.46
C ASP A 707 22.23 -30.80 16.23
N GLY A 708 23.08 -29.81 15.91
CA GLY A 708 24.49 -29.95 15.57
C GLY A 708 24.84 -29.71 14.10
N VAL A 709 23.94 -29.14 13.30
CA VAL A 709 24.18 -28.60 11.97
C VAL A 709 24.04 -27.06 12.02
N PRO A 710 25.08 -26.29 11.63
CA PRO A 710 24.97 -24.84 11.62
C PRO A 710 24.05 -24.33 10.49
N ASP A 711 23.14 -23.42 10.82
CA ASP A 711 22.18 -22.69 9.96
C ASP A 711 22.73 -22.27 8.60
N ALA A 712 23.95 -21.73 8.53
CA ALA A 712 24.64 -21.40 7.26
C ALA A 712 24.92 -22.62 6.32
N THR A 713 24.54 -23.82 6.73
CA THR A 713 24.58 -25.10 6.01
C THR A 713 23.35 -25.98 6.28
N ASP A 714 22.36 -25.47 7.00
CA ASP A 714 21.14 -26.19 7.39
C ASP A 714 20.00 -25.95 6.38
N ASN A 715 19.14 -26.94 6.18
CA ASN A 715 17.91 -26.82 5.38
C ASN A 715 16.63 -26.62 6.21
N CYS A 716 16.70 -26.80 7.54
CA CYS A 716 15.67 -26.45 8.52
C CYS A 716 16.24 -25.76 9.78
N PRO A 717 16.87 -24.57 9.68
CA PRO A 717 17.56 -23.89 10.80
C PRO A 717 16.85 -23.81 12.17
N LEU A 718 15.51 -23.87 12.20
CA LEU A 718 14.69 -23.73 13.40
C LEU A 718 13.94 -25.03 13.80
N HIS A 719 14.26 -26.18 13.17
CA HIS A 719 13.45 -27.42 13.20
C HIS A 719 14.26 -28.72 13.19
N ALA A 720 15.19 -28.85 14.15
CA ALA A 720 16.13 -29.95 14.43
C ALA A 720 15.95 -31.26 13.64
N ASN A 721 16.73 -31.42 12.56
CA ASN A 721 16.59 -32.46 11.54
C ASN A 721 17.91 -33.17 11.14
N ALA A 722 18.87 -33.33 12.07
CA ALA A 722 20.29 -33.70 11.93
C ALA A 722 20.75 -34.81 10.95
N ASP A 723 19.87 -35.51 10.24
CA ASP A 723 20.17 -36.26 9.02
C ASP A 723 20.05 -35.45 7.71
N GLN A 724 19.54 -34.22 7.75
CA GLN A 724 19.44 -33.25 6.64
C GLN A 724 18.79 -33.89 5.42
N ALA A 725 17.53 -34.29 5.63
CA ALA A 725 16.68 -34.84 4.60
C ALA A 725 16.04 -33.70 3.78
N ASP A 726 15.95 -33.94 2.48
CA ASP A 726 15.64 -33.01 1.39
C ASP A 726 15.15 -33.93 0.26
N ALA A 727 13.85 -34.24 0.26
CA ALA A 727 13.28 -35.31 -0.57
C ALA A 727 13.00 -34.89 -2.02
N ASP A 728 12.60 -33.64 -2.28
CA ASP A 728 12.40 -33.11 -3.64
C ASP A 728 13.70 -32.52 -4.27
N GLY A 729 14.58 -31.90 -3.47
CA GLY A 729 15.84 -31.28 -3.89
C GLY A 729 15.84 -29.75 -4.03
N ASP A 730 14.86 -29.02 -3.48
CA ASP A 730 14.78 -27.55 -3.57
C ASP A 730 15.75 -26.81 -2.62
N GLY A 731 15.99 -27.37 -1.43
CA GLY A 731 16.88 -26.82 -0.39
C GLY A 731 16.22 -26.45 0.95
N ILE A 732 14.91 -26.64 1.10
CA ILE A 732 14.20 -26.82 2.37
C ILE A 732 14.43 -28.29 2.85
N GLY A 733 13.84 -28.75 3.95
CA GLY A 733 13.95 -30.14 4.39
C GLY A 733 12.72 -30.73 5.07
N ASP A 734 12.67 -32.07 5.11
CA ASP A 734 11.56 -32.94 5.59
C ASP A 734 11.09 -32.72 7.07
N ALA A 735 11.54 -31.65 7.73
CA ALA A 735 11.17 -31.29 9.11
C ALA A 735 10.57 -29.87 9.24
N CYS A 736 10.67 -29.07 8.17
CA CYS A 736 10.18 -27.70 8.08
C CYS A 736 9.49 -27.39 6.75
N ASP A 737 9.43 -28.34 5.81
CA ASP A 737 8.49 -28.34 4.70
C ASP A 737 7.08 -28.80 5.16
N ASP A 738 6.06 -28.47 4.38
CA ASP A 738 4.68 -28.95 4.50
C ASP A 738 4.33 -29.98 3.38
N ASP A 739 5.17 -30.16 2.36
CA ASP A 739 5.01 -31.08 1.21
C ASP A 739 6.37 -31.69 0.78
N ASP A 740 6.86 -32.70 1.54
CA ASP A 740 8.20 -33.34 1.43
C ASP A 740 8.71 -33.61 0.00
N ASP A 741 7.81 -33.92 -0.96
CA ASP A 741 8.18 -34.27 -2.35
C ASP A 741 7.64 -33.31 -3.43
N ASN A 742 6.98 -32.22 -3.01
CA ASN A 742 6.47 -31.13 -3.84
C ASN A 742 5.50 -31.60 -4.94
N ASP A 743 4.69 -32.64 -4.70
CA ASP A 743 3.67 -33.10 -5.66
C ASP A 743 2.38 -32.27 -5.64
N GLY A 744 2.17 -31.48 -4.59
CA GLY A 744 1.02 -30.60 -4.38
C GLY A 744 -0.03 -31.17 -3.44
N VAL A 745 0.33 -32.14 -2.59
CA VAL A 745 -0.52 -32.73 -1.55
C VAL A 745 0.24 -32.72 -0.21
N PRO A 746 -0.05 -31.76 0.69
CA PRO A 746 0.68 -31.62 1.95
C PRO A 746 0.77 -32.90 2.79
N ASP A 747 1.89 -33.05 3.50
CA ASP A 747 2.37 -34.26 4.16
C ASP A 747 1.34 -34.92 5.12
N ASN A 748 0.48 -34.09 5.72
CA ASN A 748 -0.58 -34.54 6.62
C ASN A 748 -1.83 -35.15 5.91
N LEU A 749 -1.92 -35.03 4.58
CA LEU A 749 -2.95 -35.60 3.70
C LEU A 749 -2.41 -36.71 2.77
N ASP A 750 -1.12 -36.65 2.43
CA ASP A 750 -0.43 -37.63 1.59
C ASP A 750 -0.42 -39.07 2.18
N GLN A 751 -0.28 -40.05 1.28
CA GLN A 751 -0.08 -41.48 1.57
C GLN A 751 1.09 -42.12 0.80
N CYS A 752 1.87 -41.34 0.05
CA CYS A 752 2.96 -41.72 -0.85
C CYS A 752 4.19 -40.75 -0.80
N PRO A 753 4.75 -40.36 0.37
CA PRO A 753 5.55 -39.13 0.54
C PRO A 753 7.02 -39.32 0.13
N ASN A 754 7.22 -39.69 -1.13
CA ASN A 754 8.46 -39.92 -1.86
C ASN A 754 8.11 -39.99 -3.38
N THR A 755 7.13 -39.20 -3.82
CA THR A 755 6.65 -39.13 -5.20
C THR A 755 7.76 -38.61 -6.12
N PRO A 756 8.10 -39.34 -7.21
CA PRO A 756 9.17 -38.89 -8.10
C PRO A 756 8.64 -37.77 -8.99
N SER A 757 9.32 -36.61 -9.01
CA SER A 757 8.93 -35.38 -9.75
C SER A 757 8.70 -35.48 -11.28
N CYS A 758 8.79 -36.67 -11.89
CA CYS A 758 8.19 -36.91 -13.21
C CYS A 758 6.68 -37.22 -13.15
N ALA A 759 6.15 -37.69 -12.02
CA ALA A 759 4.78 -38.18 -11.82
C ALA A 759 3.75 -37.05 -11.71
N THR A 760 3.74 -36.14 -12.70
CA THR A 760 2.82 -34.99 -12.86
C THR A 760 1.31 -35.32 -12.98
N ASN A 761 0.90 -36.53 -12.58
CA ASN A 761 -0.48 -37.02 -12.56
C ASN A 761 -0.68 -37.97 -11.36
N ILE A 762 -1.01 -37.37 -10.21
CA ILE A 762 -1.24 -38.02 -8.91
C ILE A 762 -2.74 -38.15 -8.61
N ASP A 763 -3.11 -39.01 -7.66
CA ASP A 763 -4.44 -38.99 -7.05
C ASP A 763 -4.49 -38.09 -5.81
N ALA A 764 -5.68 -37.85 -5.25
CA ALA A 764 -5.91 -36.90 -4.16
C ALA A 764 -5.39 -37.36 -2.77
N ASN A 765 -4.29 -38.13 -2.76
CA ASN A 765 -3.54 -38.62 -1.60
C ASN A 765 -2.03 -38.70 -1.93
N GLY A 766 -1.52 -37.83 -2.83
CA GLY A 766 -0.12 -37.77 -3.29
C GLY A 766 0.39 -39.03 -4.02
N CYS A 767 -0.51 -39.95 -4.42
CA CYS A 767 -0.09 -41.23 -4.98
C CYS A 767 -0.04 -41.20 -6.53
N PRO A 768 1.12 -41.48 -7.16
CA PRO A 768 1.27 -41.50 -8.62
C PRO A 768 0.32 -42.48 -9.32
N ILE A 769 -0.29 -42.03 -10.42
CA ILE A 769 -1.19 -42.84 -11.22
C ILE A 769 -0.40 -43.69 -12.23
N ASP A 770 -0.72 -44.98 -12.28
CA ASP A 770 -0.33 -45.96 -13.31
C ASP A 770 -1.62 -46.42 -13.99
N SER A 771 -1.93 -45.83 -15.16
CA SER A 771 -3.23 -45.98 -15.84
C SER A 771 -3.43 -47.31 -16.57
N ASP A 772 -2.37 -48.05 -16.91
CA ASP A 772 -2.48 -49.33 -17.64
C ASP A 772 -1.87 -50.57 -16.95
N GLY A 773 -0.93 -50.37 -16.02
CA GLY A 773 -0.35 -51.40 -15.17
C GLY A 773 1.02 -51.95 -15.61
N ASP A 774 1.80 -51.24 -16.45
CA ASP A 774 3.13 -51.70 -16.88
C ASP A 774 4.24 -51.51 -15.81
N GLY A 775 4.11 -50.48 -14.97
CA GLY A 775 5.04 -50.15 -13.88
C GLY A 775 5.85 -48.84 -14.06
N LEU A 776 5.61 -48.06 -15.10
CA LEU A 776 5.84 -46.61 -15.14
C LEU A 776 4.57 -45.87 -14.65
N PHE A 777 4.73 -44.62 -14.22
CA PHE A 777 3.61 -43.75 -13.85
C PHE A 777 3.28 -42.79 -14.99
N ASP A 778 2.03 -42.37 -15.12
CA ASP A 778 1.49 -41.58 -16.24
C ASP A 778 2.31 -40.32 -16.61
N GLY A 779 2.94 -39.64 -15.63
CA GLY A 779 3.80 -38.49 -15.91
C GLY A 779 5.24 -38.85 -16.33
N CYS A 780 5.67 -40.07 -16.02
CA CYS A 780 7.00 -40.63 -16.28
C CYS A 780 7.02 -41.56 -17.53
N ASP A 781 5.90 -41.68 -18.23
CA ASP A 781 5.62 -42.64 -19.31
C ASP A 781 5.49 -41.93 -20.68
N GLU A 782 6.04 -42.50 -21.76
CA GLU A 782 5.87 -41.95 -23.11
C GLU A 782 4.46 -42.25 -23.70
N CYS A 783 3.71 -43.20 -23.13
CA CYS A 783 2.38 -43.61 -23.56
C CYS A 783 1.34 -43.81 -22.41
N PRO A 784 0.92 -42.74 -21.68
CA PRO A 784 0.11 -42.82 -20.44
C PRO A 784 -1.27 -43.50 -20.54
N GLY A 785 -1.29 -44.83 -20.65
CA GLY A 785 -2.47 -45.64 -20.94
C GLY A 785 -2.33 -46.70 -22.06
N ALA A 786 -1.13 -46.95 -22.61
CA ALA A 786 -0.82 -48.15 -23.39
C ALA A 786 0.69 -48.52 -23.50
N ASP A 787 1.28 -49.17 -22.48
CA ASP A 787 2.51 -50.01 -22.47
C ASP A 787 3.57 -49.59 -23.50
N ASP A 788 4.41 -48.60 -23.14
CA ASP A 788 5.43 -48.00 -24.02
C ASP A 788 6.48 -49.03 -24.52
N THR A 789 6.55 -50.18 -23.85
CA THR A 789 7.49 -51.26 -24.18
C THR A 789 7.06 -52.06 -25.42
N VAL A 790 5.86 -51.81 -25.95
CA VAL A 790 5.31 -52.44 -27.16
C VAL A 790 5.67 -51.64 -28.43
N ASP A 791 6.77 -52.04 -29.06
CA ASP A 791 7.12 -51.75 -30.45
C ASP A 791 6.92 -53.03 -31.28
N THR A 792 5.86 -53.05 -32.11
CA THR A 792 5.43 -54.26 -32.87
C THR A 792 6.34 -54.58 -34.06
N ASP A 793 7.01 -53.61 -34.68
CA ASP A 793 7.78 -53.82 -35.92
C ASP A 793 9.30 -53.58 -35.83
N GLY A 794 9.76 -52.91 -34.77
CA GLY A 794 11.16 -52.72 -34.39
C GLY A 794 11.82 -51.45 -34.92
N ASP A 795 11.03 -50.43 -35.26
CA ASP A 795 11.45 -49.10 -35.73
C ASP A 795 12.08 -48.24 -34.60
N GLY A 796 11.60 -48.39 -33.36
CA GLY A 796 12.02 -47.60 -32.20
C GLY A 796 11.04 -46.50 -31.77
N VAL A 797 9.81 -46.49 -32.29
CA VAL A 797 8.67 -45.73 -31.75
C VAL A 797 7.61 -46.72 -31.23
N PRO A 798 7.08 -46.55 -30.01
CA PRO A 798 6.02 -47.41 -29.46
C PRO A 798 4.72 -47.38 -30.29
N ASP A 799 3.98 -48.50 -30.30
CA ASP A 799 2.71 -48.70 -31.04
C ASP A 799 1.63 -47.62 -30.75
N CYS A 800 1.72 -47.00 -29.58
CA CYS A 800 0.86 -45.94 -29.08
C CYS A 800 1.18 -44.55 -29.66
N LEU A 801 2.43 -44.32 -30.09
CA LEU A 801 2.89 -43.09 -30.75
C LEU A 801 3.06 -43.25 -32.28
N ASP A 802 3.18 -44.48 -32.77
CA ASP A 802 3.22 -44.75 -34.21
C ASP A 802 1.82 -44.78 -34.85
N ALA A 803 1.64 -44.03 -35.93
CA ALA A 803 0.42 -44.05 -36.74
C ALA A 803 0.44 -45.12 -37.87
N CYS A 804 1.48 -45.97 -37.92
CA CYS A 804 1.65 -47.11 -38.81
C CYS A 804 2.30 -48.39 -38.17
N PRO A 805 1.84 -48.94 -37.00
CA PRO A 805 2.56 -49.99 -36.21
C PRO A 805 2.83 -51.39 -36.81
N GLU A 806 2.81 -51.52 -38.14
CA GLU A 806 3.23 -52.72 -38.88
C GLU A 806 4.12 -52.35 -40.10
N ASP A 807 4.70 -51.14 -40.18
CA ASP A 807 5.53 -50.61 -41.28
C ASP A 807 6.83 -49.93 -40.81
N SER A 808 7.86 -50.71 -40.47
CA SER A 808 9.18 -50.25 -39.96
C SER A 808 10.06 -49.41 -40.91
N GLY A 809 9.43 -48.76 -41.88
CA GLY A 809 9.98 -47.66 -42.68
C GLY A 809 9.19 -46.35 -42.57
N LYS A 810 8.12 -46.27 -41.77
CA LYS A 810 7.29 -45.07 -41.56
C LYS A 810 6.61 -45.06 -40.19
N THR A 811 6.87 -44.03 -39.40
CA THR A 811 6.10 -43.73 -38.17
C THR A 811 4.77 -42.98 -38.42
N ALA A 812 4.39 -42.78 -39.69
CA ALA A 812 3.19 -42.04 -40.08
C ALA A 812 2.71 -42.36 -41.51
N PRO A 813 1.38 -42.32 -41.79
CA PRO A 813 0.84 -42.59 -43.12
C PRO A 813 1.37 -41.61 -44.18
N GLY A 814 2.09 -42.14 -45.17
CA GLY A 814 2.50 -41.38 -46.35
C GLY A 814 1.34 -41.08 -47.31
N VAL A 815 1.66 -40.53 -48.47
CA VAL A 815 0.68 -40.30 -49.56
C VAL A 815 0.05 -41.61 -50.03
N CYS A 816 0.82 -42.71 -49.98
CA CYS A 816 0.35 -44.07 -50.25
C CYS A 816 -0.21 -44.80 -49.00
N GLY A 817 -0.26 -44.15 -47.83
CA GLY A 817 -0.57 -44.77 -46.54
C GLY A 817 0.62 -45.51 -45.90
N CYS A 818 0.33 -46.38 -44.93
CA CYS A 818 1.30 -47.32 -44.34
C CYS A 818 1.53 -48.54 -45.26
N ASN A 819 2.63 -49.25 -45.07
CA ASN A 819 3.03 -50.49 -45.78
C ASN A 819 3.21 -50.34 -47.30
N ILE A 820 3.23 -49.11 -47.83
CA ILE A 820 3.40 -48.80 -49.27
C ILE A 820 4.32 -47.58 -49.40
N GLY A 821 5.50 -47.75 -50.00
CA GLY A 821 6.48 -46.65 -50.13
C GLY A 821 6.06 -45.55 -51.12
N ASP A 822 6.25 -44.29 -50.74
CA ASP A 822 5.93 -43.09 -51.53
C ASP A 822 7.00 -42.80 -52.60
N ALA A 823 7.30 -43.80 -53.44
CA ALA A 823 8.23 -43.64 -54.55
C ALA A 823 7.61 -42.77 -55.66
N ASP A 824 8.40 -41.87 -56.24
CA ASP A 824 8.13 -41.13 -57.48
C ASP A 824 9.20 -41.59 -58.48
N SER A 825 8.81 -42.42 -59.46
CA SER A 825 9.73 -43.12 -60.35
C SER A 825 10.27 -42.27 -61.52
N ASP A 826 9.69 -41.11 -61.81
CA ASP A 826 10.17 -40.22 -62.90
C ASP A 826 10.44 -38.76 -62.52
N GLY A 827 10.02 -38.33 -61.34
CA GLY A 827 10.40 -37.08 -60.68
C GLY A 827 9.43 -35.92 -60.91
N ASP A 828 8.13 -36.20 -60.99
CA ASP A 828 7.09 -35.22 -61.32
C ASP A 828 6.39 -34.58 -60.11
N GLY A 829 6.45 -35.24 -58.94
CA GLY A 829 5.80 -34.82 -57.70
C GLY A 829 4.56 -35.64 -57.28
N VAL A 830 4.13 -36.63 -58.08
CA VAL A 830 3.08 -37.61 -57.76
C VAL A 830 3.74 -38.96 -57.47
N ALA A 831 3.25 -39.68 -56.44
CA ALA A 831 3.79 -40.99 -56.08
C ALA A 831 3.20 -42.11 -56.96
N ASP A 832 4.02 -43.10 -57.32
CA ASP A 832 3.74 -44.29 -58.16
C ASP A 832 2.44 -45.04 -57.79
N CYS A 833 1.99 -44.92 -56.55
CA CYS A 833 0.78 -45.55 -56.01
C CYS A 833 -0.53 -44.84 -56.38
N ILE A 834 -0.46 -43.56 -56.75
CA ILE A 834 -1.59 -42.69 -57.14
C ILE A 834 -1.41 -42.02 -58.52
N ASP A 835 -0.24 -42.17 -59.13
CA ASP A 835 0.07 -41.69 -60.47
C ASP A 835 -0.56 -42.57 -61.58
N ASN A 836 -1.19 -41.94 -62.57
CA ASN A 836 -1.76 -42.58 -63.76
C ASN A 836 -0.80 -42.71 -64.96
N CYS A 837 0.44 -42.22 -64.87
CA CYS A 837 1.56 -42.58 -65.75
C CYS A 837 2.92 -42.79 -65.02
N PRO A 838 3.10 -43.79 -64.10
CA PRO A 838 4.31 -44.04 -63.28
C PRO A 838 5.62 -44.30 -64.04
N GLY A 839 6.18 -43.28 -64.69
CA GLY A 839 7.27 -43.38 -65.67
C GLY A 839 7.17 -42.44 -66.89
N VAL A 840 6.15 -41.57 -66.99
CA VAL A 840 5.97 -40.52 -68.02
C VAL A 840 5.35 -39.21 -67.46
N SER A 841 5.89 -38.67 -66.38
CA SER A 841 5.82 -37.27 -65.89
C SER A 841 4.65 -36.43 -66.41
N ASN A 842 3.57 -36.39 -65.64
CA ASN A 842 2.35 -35.63 -65.87
C ASN A 842 1.75 -35.09 -64.55
N PRO A 843 2.31 -34.00 -63.97
CA PRO A 843 1.90 -33.51 -62.64
C PRO A 843 0.46 -32.97 -62.55
N ASP A 844 -0.26 -32.89 -63.67
CA ASP A 844 -1.68 -32.54 -63.73
C ASP A 844 -2.61 -33.76 -63.72
N GLN A 845 -2.05 -34.97 -63.79
CA GLN A 845 -2.75 -36.26 -63.76
C GLN A 845 -3.92 -36.35 -64.74
N ALA A 846 -3.82 -35.65 -65.87
CA ALA A 846 -4.89 -35.54 -66.84
C ALA A 846 -5.22 -36.91 -67.49
N ASP A 847 -6.44 -37.38 -67.25
CA ASP A 847 -7.08 -38.53 -67.92
C ASP A 847 -8.36 -38.02 -68.60
N SER A 848 -8.33 -37.88 -69.93
CA SER A 848 -9.41 -37.27 -70.71
C SER A 848 -10.57 -38.21 -71.04
N ASP A 849 -10.46 -39.53 -70.86
CA ASP A 849 -11.54 -40.48 -71.15
C ASP A 849 -11.99 -41.38 -69.97
N GLY A 850 -11.24 -41.38 -68.86
CA GLY A 850 -11.60 -41.98 -67.57
C GLY A 850 -11.20 -43.45 -67.43
N ASP A 851 -10.19 -43.89 -68.19
CA ASP A 851 -9.67 -45.26 -68.26
C ASP A 851 -8.74 -45.61 -67.08
N GLY A 852 -8.11 -44.61 -66.45
CA GLY A 852 -7.09 -44.78 -65.41
C GLY A 852 -5.65 -44.74 -65.93
N THR A 853 -5.45 -44.47 -67.23
CA THR A 853 -4.15 -44.19 -67.86
C THR A 853 -4.09 -42.71 -68.24
N GLY A 854 -3.04 -41.99 -67.85
CA GLY A 854 -2.92 -40.56 -68.17
C GLY A 854 -2.70 -40.26 -69.67
N ASP A 855 -3.22 -39.11 -70.12
CA ASP A 855 -3.10 -38.56 -71.48
C ASP A 855 -1.65 -38.50 -71.98
N ALA A 856 -0.67 -38.42 -71.07
CA ALA A 856 0.76 -38.34 -71.35
C ALA A 856 1.40 -39.68 -71.80
N CYS A 857 0.85 -40.82 -71.36
CA CYS A 857 1.38 -42.16 -71.68
C CYS A 857 0.50 -42.97 -72.65
N GLU A 858 -0.69 -42.49 -73.00
CA GLU A 858 -1.61 -43.06 -74.00
C GLU A 858 -1.06 -43.03 -75.45
N GLN A 859 -1.58 -43.84 -76.38
CA GLN A 859 -1.05 -43.95 -77.76
C GLN A 859 -2.12 -43.96 -78.86
N ALA A 860 -2.27 -42.80 -79.50
CA ALA A 860 -3.29 -42.52 -80.51
C ALA A 860 -3.40 -43.53 -81.69
N PRO A 861 -4.62 -44.02 -82.03
CA PRO A 861 -4.84 -45.02 -83.09
C PRO A 861 -4.89 -44.45 -84.53
N PRO A 862 -4.64 -45.26 -85.57
CA PRO A 862 -4.52 -44.83 -86.97
C PRO A 862 -5.86 -44.65 -87.73
N PRO A 863 -5.89 -43.84 -88.82
CA PRO A 863 -7.13 -43.35 -89.44
C PRO A 863 -7.87 -44.32 -90.40
N PRO A 864 -9.20 -44.16 -90.60
CA PRO A 864 -10.06 -45.16 -91.26
C PRO A 864 -10.31 -44.98 -92.79
N PRO A 865 -10.70 -46.05 -93.51
CA PRO A 865 -11.14 -46.04 -94.92
C PRO A 865 -12.68 -45.84 -95.11
N PRO A 866 -13.16 -45.51 -96.34
CA PRO A 866 -14.54 -45.01 -96.56
C PRO A 866 -15.63 -46.05 -96.90
N PRO A 867 -16.92 -45.80 -96.58
CA PRO A 867 -18.05 -46.71 -96.82
C PRO A 867 -18.97 -46.35 -98.02
N PRO A 868 -19.71 -47.32 -98.58
CA PRO A 868 -20.92 -47.12 -99.38
C PRO A 868 -22.24 -47.49 -98.63
N PRO A 869 -23.44 -47.09 -99.12
CA PRO A 869 -24.72 -47.11 -98.38
C PRO A 869 -25.75 -48.12 -98.96
N PRO A 870 -27.08 -48.09 -98.66
CA PRO A 870 -27.87 -47.47 -97.56
C PRO A 870 -28.82 -48.45 -96.82
N GLY A 871 -29.54 -47.97 -95.79
CA GLY A 871 -30.75 -48.60 -95.23
C GLY A 871 -31.54 -47.62 -94.36
N ASN A 872 -32.86 -47.48 -94.60
CA ASN A 872 -33.72 -46.46 -93.95
C ASN A 872 -34.77 -47.14 -93.04
N GLY A 873 -35.36 -46.41 -92.08
CA GLY A 873 -36.58 -46.88 -91.39
C GLY A 873 -36.85 -46.24 -90.03
N ASP A 874 -37.22 -44.96 -90.05
CA ASP A 874 -37.63 -44.14 -88.90
C ASP A 874 -38.90 -44.69 -88.18
N ASP A 875 -39.05 -44.45 -86.86
CA ASP A 875 -40.35 -44.19 -86.21
C ASP A 875 -40.16 -43.58 -84.78
N GLU A 876 -41.14 -42.76 -84.37
CA GLU A 876 -41.27 -41.97 -83.11
C GLU A 876 -42.65 -42.37 -82.45
N PRO A 877 -43.24 -41.81 -81.35
CA PRO A 877 -42.84 -40.77 -80.37
C PRO A 877 -43.19 -41.18 -78.87
N PRO A 878 -43.84 -40.39 -77.93
CA PRO A 878 -43.45 -40.38 -76.49
C PRO A 878 -44.63 -40.66 -75.46
N PRO A 879 -44.88 -39.90 -74.35
CA PRO A 879 -44.42 -40.15 -72.96
C PRO A 879 -45.55 -40.26 -71.86
N SER A 880 -45.21 -40.53 -70.58
CA SER A 880 -46.13 -40.37 -69.42
C SER A 880 -45.48 -40.25 -68.01
N ASN A 881 -46.20 -39.63 -67.05
CA ASN A 881 -45.77 -39.13 -65.73
C ASN A 881 -45.96 -40.10 -64.52
N GLY A 882 -45.58 -39.66 -63.29
CA GLY A 882 -45.99 -40.19 -61.96
C GLY A 882 -44.86 -40.19 -60.90
N ASP A 883 -44.70 -39.21 -59.99
CA ASP A 883 -45.42 -38.94 -58.69
C ASP A 883 -45.01 -39.96 -57.57
N ASP A 884 -44.72 -39.67 -56.28
CA ASP A 884 -45.05 -38.58 -55.32
C ASP A 884 -44.02 -38.48 -54.09
N GLU A 885 -44.27 -37.67 -53.04
CA GLU A 885 -43.45 -37.31 -51.82
C GLU A 885 -43.34 -38.35 -50.64
N PRO A 886 -42.71 -38.11 -49.43
CA PRO A 886 -41.98 -36.96 -48.77
C PRO A 886 -40.55 -37.39 -48.24
N PRO A 887 -39.87 -36.94 -47.10
CA PRO A 887 -40.05 -35.88 -46.05
C PRO A 887 -38.75 -35.08 -45.62
N THR A 888 -38.61 -34.65 -44.34
CA THR A 888 -37.50 -33.85 -43.68
C THR A 888 -37.31 -34.25 -42.18
N PRO A 889 -36.45 -33.65 -41.30
CA PRO A 889 -35.36 -32.62 -41.36
C PRO A 889 -34.03 -33.14 -40.64
N PRO A 890 -33.13 -32.38 -39.94
CA PRO A 890 -32.67 -30.96 -39.90
C PRO A 890 -31.09 -30.76 -39.94
N THR A 891 -30.61 -29.55 -39.57
CA THR A 891 -29.22 -29.11 -39.12
C THR A 891 -28.05 -28.85 -40.12
N PRO A 892 -27.21 -27.80 -39.89
CA PRO A 892 -25.92 -27.50 -40.56
C PRO A 892 -24.68 -27.53 -39.61
N PRO A 893 -23.43 -27.37 -40.13
CA PRO A 893 -22.55 -26.29 -39.62
C PRO A 893 -21.66 -25.59 -40.71
N CYS A 894 -20.65 -24.81 -40.26
CA CYS A 894 -19.64 -24.02 -41.03
C CYS A 894 -18.69 -24.89 -41.90
N GLY A 895 -17.76 -24.39 -42.74
CA GLY A 895 -17.22 -23.07 -43.17
C GLY A 895 -16.21 -23.33 -44.34
N ILE A 896 -15.42 -22.45 -44.98
CA ILE A 896 -14.67 -21.23 -44.66
C ILE A 896 -14.22 -20.55 -46.01
N GLY A 897 -14.12 -19.21 -46.07
CA GLY A 897 -13.22 -18.45 -46.99
C GLY A 897 -13.47 -18.47 -48.52
N ALA A 898 -12.87 -17.57 -49.33
CA ALA A 898 -12.26 -16.26 -49.07
C ALA A 898 -12.12 -15.42 -50.38
N CYS A 899 -11.96 -14.09 -50.23
CA CYS A 899 -11.41 -13.12 -51.19
C CYS A 899 -12.04 -12.91 -52.60
N GLY A 900 -12.34 -11.63 -52.92
CA GLY A 900 -12.62 -11.17 -54.29
C GLY A 900 -12.62 -9.64 -54.40
N ALA A 901 -11.77 -9.07 -55.27
CA ALA A 901 -11.60 -7.62 -55.43
C ALA A 901 -11.87 -7.15 -56.87
N GLY A 902 -12.40 -5.93 -57.05
CA GLY A 902 -12.57 -5.31 -58.37
C GLY A 902 -13.40 -4.01 -58.37
N SER A 903 -12.89 -2.94 -59.01
CA SER A 903 -13.47 -1.58 -59.03
C SER A 903 -13.99 -1.16 -60.42
N GLY A 904 -14.89 -0.15 -60.52
CA GLY A 904 -15.69 0.05 -61.77
C GLY A 904 -16.35 1.41 -62.14
N PHE A 905 -15.96 2.55 -61.56
CA PHE A 905 -16.13 3.93 -62.11
C PHE A 905 -17.51 4.54 -62.56
N SER A 906 -17.90 5.63 -61.85
CA SER A 906 -18.16 7.00 -62.38
C SER A 906 -19.58 7.59 -62.64
N GLY A 907 -19.91 8.69 -61.92
CA GLY A 907 -20.69 9.85 -62.41
C GLY A 907 -22.15 10.04 -61.92
N VAL A 908 -22.75 11.26 -61.78
CA VAL A 908 -22.30 12.66 -61.99
C VAL A 908 -23.22 13.70 -61.23
N MET A 909 -22.64 14.70 -60.49
CA MET A 909 -23.20 16.05 -60.12
C MET A 909 -24.44 16.22 -59.17
N PRO A 910 -24.76 17.45 -58.64
CA PRO A 910 -23.91 18.63 -58.27
C PRO A 910 -24.29 19.49 -57.00
N LEU A 911 -23.27 20.13 -56.42
CA LEU A 911 -23.15 21.50 -55.80
C LEU A 911 -24.05 22.09 -54.66
N MET A 912 -23.31 22.53 -53.63
CA MET A 912 -23.42 23.65 -52.66
C MET A 912 -24.41 24.83 -52.84
N LEU A 913 -24.78 25.44 -51.70
CA LEU A 913 -24.81 26.91 -51.51
C LEU A 913 -24.53 27.32 -50.04
N LEU A 914 -24.04 28.55 -49.79
CA LEU A 914 -23.77 29.09 -48.44
C LEU A 914 -24.97 29.84 -47.84
N GLY A 915 -25.03 29.94 -46.50
CA GLY A 915 -25.88 30.86 -45.76
C GLY A 915 -25.20 31.36 -44.47
N THR A 916 -25.13 32.68 -44.27
CA THR A 916 -24.49 33.29 -43.09
C THR A 916 -25.50 33.52 -41.95
N LEU A 917 -25.08 33.27 -40.71
CA LEU A 917 -25.86 33.63 -39.52
C LEU A 917 -25.22 34.81 -38.79
N ALA A 918 -26.04 35.82 -38.48
CA ALA A 918 -25.67 36.93 -37.61
C ALA A 918 -26.85 37.27 -36.71
N MET A 919 -26.73 37.02 -35.40
CA MET A 919 -27.72 37.44 -34.41
C MET A 919 -27.12 38.37 -33.37
N ARG A 920 -27.73 39.55 -33.23
CA ARG A 920 -27.47 40.50 -32.14
C ARG A 920 -28.45 40.25 -30.99
N ARG A 921 -27.91 40.20 -29.77
CA ARG A 921 -28.50 40.65 -28.49
C ARG A 921 -30.03 40.80 -28.44
N ARG A 922 -30.68 40.01 -27.58
CA ARG A 922 -31.85 40.49 -26.80
C ARG A 922 -31.73 40.16 -25.32
N LEU A 923 -31.28 41.16 -24.55
CA LEU A 923 -31.58 41.26 -23.13
C LEU A 923 -33.10 41.33 -22.90
N ARG A 924 -33.61 40.60 -21.91
CA ARG A 924 -34.73 41.09 -21.08
C ARG A 924 -34.67 40.49 -19.67
N ARG A 925 -34.92 41.34 -18.68
CA ARG A 925 -34.97 41.02 -17.24
C ARG A 925 -36.39 40.60 -16.82
N ARG A 926 -36.46 39.82 -15.73
CA ARG A 926 -37.53 39.76 -14.71
C ARG A 926 -38.98 39.62 -15.22
N GLY A 927 -39.56 38.44 -15.00
CA GLY A 927 -40.80 38.35 -14.23
C GLY A 927 -40.39 38.08 -12.79
#